data_AF-A0AA96IVQ8-F1
#
_entry.id   AF-A0AA96IVQ8-F1
#
_cell.length_a   1.000
_cell.length_b   1.000
_cell.length_c   1.000
_cell.angle_alpha   90.00
_cell.angle_beta   90.00
_cell.angle_gamma   90.00
#
_symmetry.space_group_name_H-M   'P 1'
#
loop_
_entity.id
_entity.type
_entity.pdbx_description
1 polymer ?
#
loop_
_entity_poly.entity_id
_entity_poly.type
_entity_poly.pdbx_seq_one_letter_code
_entity_poly.pdbx_strand_id
1 'polypeptide(L)'
;MTAALKLLVTPAGRAALVNAKRNGTLPIVLDTVGVTAAVFAPTGNEAQLPGEIKRIATIAGGAAAADTIHVTIRDSGSDTYSVRGVGFYLQDGTLFALYGQAAVVVEKSAQATMLLAMDVQFADIDATSITFGDTDFQLNPATTELLGVVELATDDETTAGNDAQRAVTPKGLLAALNARLGLGAPSTFVKGLLTAANAAVFRTALAIKSAALKDEGAGNGLDADLLDGQHGSFYRAWSNLTGVPTDFTPSPHQHSAADITSGTLVVARGGTGIASLPAGYFLMGAGANPMVPRAPADVLADIGAAAKQHSHPISDINGLQAALDAKTTPAAVAAQISAAVNGLINGAPGALDTLKELADAMGDDPNFATTVTNALAQKLNLSGGKLTGSLSATSVMVGPNATSGYPLDVDVGSGAGRVLFRYTNGINIDGVNPANSAYVGLQTTSPWTFGQGFTVLAGKATFNTDDTTFTSVAPLRFTGMGAGGTMFIHGLNGSGDDICNISRGNANSYYTLNWNGDIRSISSSTSAVYVSNGGNLRIGSTSGVSKYLRTNPSNGDLEIVNNAYNAVVARITDGGAVIANGGFQYSDRRLKTDIKPRAVKRGLALTLARMFSEWTRVADGARDVGVVAQRLARHAPHHVLRGPHRGRLSGLLAVDKAGVALEASMDNALHLTEHEKRIAALERLINKREKSQ
;
A
#
# COMPACT_ATOMS: atom_id res chain seq x y z
N MET A 1 -32.02 -40.58 -29.06
CA MET A 1 -32.42 -39.26 -29.58
C MET A 1 -33.76 -38.92 -28.97
N THR A 2 -33.75 -38.37 -27.76
CA THR A 2 -34.91 -37.75 -27.11
C THR A 2 -35.18 -36.43 -27.84
N ALA A 3 -36.41 -36.21 -28.29
CA ALA A 3 -36.80 -34.95 -28.93
C ALA A 3 -36.57 -33.80 -27.95
N ALA A 4 -35.89 -32.72 -28.40
CA ALA A 4 -35.67 -31.53 -27.59
C ALA A 4 -37.00 -30.94 -27.10
N LEU A 5 -37.02 -30.46 -25.86
CA LEU A 5 -38.21 -29.82 -25.30
C LEU A 5 -38.37 -28.44 -25.96
N LYS A 6 -39.54 -28.19 -26.55
CA LYS A 6 -39.82 -26.91 -27.22
C LYS A 6 -40.40 -25.91 -26.24
N LEU A 7 -39.64 -24.85 -25.94
CA LEU A 7 -40.15 -23.71 -25.18
C LEU A 7 -40.96 -22.78 -26.07
N LEU A 8 -42.06 -22.24 -25.53
CA LEU A 8 -42.73 -21.09 -26.13
C LEU A 8 -42.20 -19.80 -25.49
N VAL A 9 -41.68 -18.90 -26.31
CA VAL A 9 -41.22 -17.58 -25.85
C VAL A 9 -42.42 -16.65 -25.72
N THR A 10 -42.51 -15.89 -24.63
CA THR A 10 -43.61 -14.95 -24.38
C THR A 10 -43.45 -13.69 -25.24
N PRO A 11 -44.49 -12.85 -25.39
CA PRO A 11 -44.37 -11.59 -26.12
C PRO A 11 -43.43 -10.61 -25.40
N ALA A 12 -43.41 -10.65 -24.06
CA ALA A 12 -42.50 -9.86 -23.24
C ALA A 12 -41.04 -10.33 -23.37
N GLY A 13 -40.81 -11.64 -23.39
CA GLY A 13 -39.48 -12.23 -23.65
C GLY A 13 -38.95 -11.89 -25.04
N ARG A 14 -39.82 -11.93 -26.06
CA ARG A 14 -39.47 -11.45 -27.41
C ARG A 14 -39.15 -9.97 -27.43
N ALA A 15 -39.90 -9.13 -26.72
CA ALA A 15 -39.65 -7.70 -26.67
C ALA A 15 -38.28 -7.38 -26.02
N ALA A 16 -37.87 -8.16 -25.01
CA ALA A 16 -36.57 -8.01 -24.35
C ALA A 16 -35.38 -8.34 -25.27
N LEU A 17 -35.56 -9.22 -26.27
CA LEU A 17 -34.53 -9.56 -27.26
C LEU A 17 -34.34 -8.49 -28.34
N VAL A 18 -35.35 -7.65 -28.59
CA VAL A 18 -35.30 -6.66 -29.67
C VAL A 18 -34.53 -5.44 -29.21
N ASN A 19 -33.43 -5.10 -29.90
CA ASN A 19 -32.70 -3.89 -29.57
C ASN A 19 -33.54 -2.62 -29.84
N ALA A 20 -33.23 -1.52 -29.16
CA ALA A 20 -34.01 -0.27 -29.24
C ALA A 20 -34.15 0.31 -30.67
N LYS A 21 -33.31 -0.14 -31.62
CA LYS A 21 -33.30 0.27 -33.04
C LYS A 21 -33.94 -0.75 -33.99
N ARG A 22 -34.40 -1.91 -33.49
CA ARG A 22 -34.96 -3.06 -34.23
C ARG A 22 -34.05 -3.60 -35.36
N ASN A 23 -32.72 -3.60 -35.17
CA ASN A 23 -31.75 -4.04 -36.19
C ASN A 23 -30.81 -5.17 -35.74
N GLY A 24 -31.14 -5.88 -34.64
CA GLY A 24 -30.38 -7.00 -34.11
C GLY A 24 -30.94 -7.49 -32.77
N THR A 25 -30.44 -8.61 -32.27
CA THR A 25 -30.77 -9.15 -30.95
C THR A 25 -29.84 -8.59 -29.87
N LEU A 26 -30.37 -8.32 -28.68
CA LEU A 26 -29.56 -8.01 -27.49
C LEU A 26 -29.17 -9.31 -26.78
N PRO A 27 -27.95 -9.44 -26.25
CA PRO A 27 -27.64 -10.49 -25.29
C PRO A 27 -28.57 -10.37 -24.08
N ILE A 28 -29.30 -11.43 -23.76
CA ILE A 28 -30.19 -11.48 -22.60
C ILE A 28 -29.67 -12.48 -21.57
N VAL A 29 -29.81 -12.14 -20.29
CA VAL A 29 -29.36 -13.00 -19.18
C VAL A 29 -30.58 -13.71 -18.57
N LEU A 30 -30.56 -15.04 -18.57
CA LEU A 30 -31.51 -15.86 -17.81
C LEU A 30 -30.99 -16.02 -16.37
N ASP A 31 -31.78 -15.56 -15.41
CA ASP A 31 -31.37 -15.41 -14.00
C ASP A 31 -32.02 -16.46 -13.09
N THR A 32 -33.32 -16.72 -13.27
CA THR A 32 -34.05 -17.69 -12.45
C THR A 32 -34.97 -18.57 -13.28
N VAL A 33 -35.28 -19.77 -12.76
CA VAL A 33 -36.30 -20.67 -13.29
C VAL A 33 -37.39 -20.88 -12.26
N GLY A 34 -38.63 -20.57 -12.62
CA GLY A 34 -39.82 -20.97 -11.87
C GLY A 34 -40.21 -22.41 -12.19
N VAL A 35 -40.67 -23.16 -11.19
CA VAL A 35 -41.23 -24.51 -11.35
C VAL A 35 -42.70 -24.55 -10.94
N THR A 36 -43.51 -25.37 -11.60
CA THR A 36 -44.94 -25.54 -11.29
C THR A 36 -45.37 -27.01 -11.33
N ALA A 37 -46.31 -27.38 -10.45
CA ALA A 37 -47.01 -28.66 -10.47
C ALA A 37 -48.36 -28.59 -11.22
N ALA A 38 -48.79 -27.40 -11.64
CA ALA A 38 -50.03 -27.23 -12.36
C ALA A 38 -49.94 -27.90 -13.74
N VAL A 39 -51.03 -28.54 -14.16
CA VAL A 39 -51.17 -29.06 -15.52
C VAL A 39 -51.62 -27.90 -16.41
N PHE A 40 -50.78 -27.52 -17.37
CA PHE A 40 -51.11 -26.49 -18.35
C PHE A 40 -50.42 -26.77 -19.69
N ALA A 41 -50.99 -26.24 -20.77
CA ALA A 41 -50.38 -26.21 -22.09
C ALA A 41 -50.01 -24.75 -22.40
N PRO A 42 -48.74 -24.40 -22.62
CA PRO A 42 -48.36 -23.01 -22.86
C PRO A 42 -48.97 -22.45 -24.15
N THR A 43 -49.56 -21.27 -24.06
CA THR A 43 -50.13 -20.51 -25.18
C THR A 43 -49.16 -19.49 -25.77
N GLY A 44 -48.09 -19.16 -25.04
CA GLY A 44 -47.08 -18.19 -25.44
C GLY A 44 -47.51 -16.74 -25.21
N ASN A 45 -48.57 -16.50 -24.42
CA ASN A 45 -49.11 -15.19 -24.04
C ASN A 45 -49.16 -14.99 -22.51
N GLU A 46 -48.62 -15.93 -21.75
CA GLU A 46 -48.60 -15.89 -20.29
C GLU A 46 -47.69 -14.76 -19.79
N ALA A 47 -48.20 -13.97 -18.83
CA ALA A 47 -47.41 -12.95 -18.14
C ALA A 47 -46.57 -13.52 -16.99
N GLN A 48 -46.97 -14.68 -16.45
CA GLN A 48 -46.33 -15.39 -15.33
C GLN A 48 -46.54 -16.91 -15.49
N LEU A 49 -45.66 -17.71 -14.88
CA LEU A 49 -45.80 -19.16 -14.91
C LEU A 49 -47.06 -19.60 -14.13
N PRO A 50 -48.02 -20.32 -14.76
CA PRO A 50 -49.24 -20.74 -14.09
C PRO A 50 -48.97 -21.64 -12.89
N GLY A 51 -49.46 -21.25 -11.72
CA GLY A 51 -49.33 -22.04 -10.49
C GLY A 51 -47.89 -22.23 -10.00
N GLU A 52 -47.02 -21.24 -10.24
CA GLU A 52 -45.62 -21.28 -9.81
C GLU A 52 -45.48 -21.58 -8.31
N ILE A 53 -44.65 -22.58 -8.00
CA ILE A 53 -44.42 -23.09 -6.65
C ILE A 53 -43.14 -22.52 -6.06
N LYS A 54 -42.10 -22.35 -6.90
CA LYS A 54 -40.78 -21.89 -6.45
C LYS A 54 -39.98 -21.28 -7.59
N ARG A 55 -39.23 -20.22 -7.29
CA ARG A 55 -38.14 -19.66 -8.12
C ARG A 55 -36.81 -20.29 -7.70
N ILE A 56 -36.05 -20.80 -8.65
CA ILE A 56 -34.73 -21.40 -8.46
C ILE A 56 -33.72 -20.51 -9.20
N ALA A 57 -32.71 -20.01 -8.48
CA ALA A 57 -31.65 -19.17 -9.04
C ALA A 57 -30.42 -19.95 -9.52
N THR A 58 -30.29 -21.21 -9.09
CA THR A 58 -29.16 -22.09 -9.43
C THR A 58 -29.36 -22.75 -10.79
N ILE A 59 -29.14 -21.96 -11.86
CA ILE A 59 -29.31 -22.36 -13.26
C ILE A 59 -28.06 -22.04 -14.09
N ALA A 60 -27.52 -23.04 -14.78
CA ALA A 60 -26.40 -22.85 -15.69
C ALA A 60 -26.70 -23.48 -17.05
N GLY A 61 -26.09 -22.93 -18.09
CA GLY A 61 -26.30 -23.43 -19.43
C GLY A 61 -25.44 -22.74 -20.47
N GLY A 62 -25.57 -23.21 -21.70
CA GLY A 62 -24.89 -22.64 -22.86
C GLY A 62 -25.54 -23.09 -24.16
N ALA A 63 -25.23 -22.40 -25.24
CA ALA A 63 -25.69 -22.78 -26.57
C ALA A 63 -25.06 -24.12 -26.98
N ALA A 64 -25.90 -25.14 -27.20
CA ALA A 64 -25.51 -26.45 -27.71
C ALA A 64 -25.61 -26.51 -29.24
N ALA A 65 -26.49 -25.70 -29.83
CA ALA A 65 -26.63 -25.46 -31.27
C ALA A 65 -27.24 -24.07 -31.52
N ALA A 66 -27.42 -23.66 -32.78
CA ALA A 66 -27.93 -22.33 -33.14
C ALA A 66 -29.34 -22.02 -32.59
N ASP A 67 -30.17 -23.03 -32.34
CA ASP A 67 -31.54 -22.91 -31.84
C ASP A 67 -31.77 -23.65 -30.51
N THR A 68 -30.71 -24.21 -29.92
CA THR A 68 -30.80 -25.12 -28.77
C THR A 68 -29.84 -24.72 -27.67
N ILE A 69 -30.35 -24.55 -26.45
CA ILE A 69 -29.55 -24.38 -25.24
C ILE A 69 -29.55 -25.68 -24.43
N HIS A 70 -28.43 -26.01 -23.82
CA HIS A 70 -28.38 -26.99 -22.74
C HIS A 70 -28.52 -26.26 -21.41
N VAL A 71 -29.50 -26.64 -20.59
CA VAL A 71 -29.72 -26.03 -19.27
C VAL A 71 -29.67 -27.10 -18.20
N THR A 72 -28.93 -26.81 -17.14
CA THR A 72 -28.94 -27.56 -15.89
C THR A 72 -29.55 -26.70 -14.78
N ILE A 73 -30.58 -27.22 -14.13
CA ILE A 73 -31.25 -26.62 -12.97
C ILE A 73 -30.92 -27.47 -11.75
N ARG A 74 -30.44 -26.85 -10.68
CA ARG A 74 -30.19 -27.51 -9.40
C ARG A 74 -31.07 -26.91 -8.32
N ASP A 75 -31.69 -27.72 -7.46
CA ASP A 75 -32.34 -27.24 -6.22
C ASP A 75 -31.95 -28.14 -5.04
N SER A 76 -31.17 -27.60 -4.11
CA SER A 76 -30.73 -28.25 -2.88
C SER A 76 -31.58 -27.89 -1.64
N GLY A 77 -32.64 -27.09 -1.81
CA GLY A 77 -33.55 -26.74 -0.72
C GLY A 77 -34.35 -27.94 -0.19
N SER A 78 -34.99 -27.79 0.97
CA SER A 78 -35.77 -28.85 1.63
C SER A 78 -37.22 -28.97 1.15
N ASP A 79 -37.64 -28.16 0.18
CA ASP A 79 -39.01 -28.19 -0.36
C ASP A 79 -39.28 -29.49 -1.14
N THR A 80 -40.53 -29.95 -1.07
CA THR A 80 -41.03 -31.16 -1.75
C THR A 80 -42.10 -30.76 -2.76
N TYR A 81 -41.91 -31.11 -4.03
CA TYR A 81 -42.83 -30.77 -5.11
C TYR A 81 -42.62 -31.66 -6.35
N SER A 82 -43.67 -31.82 -7.16
CA SER A 82 -43.58 -32.43 -8.49
C SER A 82 -43.53 -31.34 -9.56
N VAL A 83 -42.62 -31.44 -10.51
CA VAL A 83 -42.45 -30.49 -11.61
C VAL A 83 -43.20 -31.02 -12.84
N ARG A 84 -44.15 -30.23 -13.36
CA ARG A 84 -44.86 -30.49 -14.62
C ARG A 84 -44.60 -29.41 -15.67
N GLY A 85 -44.09 -28.26 -15.26
CA GLY A 85 -43.66 -27.18 -16.15
C GLY A 85 -42.59 -26.29 -15.52
N VAL A 86 -41.89 -25.56 -16.38
CA VAL A 86 -40.82 -24.62 -16.03
C VAL A 86 -41.00 -23.29 -16.76
N GLY A 87 -40.64 -22.19 -16.11
CA GLY A 87 -40.62 -20.85 -16.69
C GLY A 87 -39.26 -20.18 -16.48
N PHE A 88 -38.64 -19.70 -17.55
CA PHE A 88 -37.36 -19.00 -17.51
C PHE A 88 -37.57 -17.50 -17.37
N TYR A 89 -36.82 -16.86 -16.48
CA TYR A 89 -36.98 -15.46 -16.15
C TYR A 89 -35.70 -14.66 -16.34
N LEU A 90 -35.87 -13.42 -16.80
CA LEU A 90 -34.81 -12.40 -16.84
C LEU A 90 -34.59 -11.79 -15.45
N GLN A 91 -33.47 -11.08 -15.28
CA GLN A 91 -33.11 -10.42 -14.02
C GLN A 91 -34.15 -9.38 -13.54
N ASP A 92 -34.88 -8.75 -14.47
CA ASP A 92 -35.96 -7.81 -14.16
C ASP A 92 -37.28 -8.49 -13.74
N GLY A 93 -37.29 -9.83 -13.70
CA GLY A 93 -38.45 -10.64 -13.34
C GLY A 93 -39.38 -10.99 -14.51
N THR A 94 -39.07 -10.54 -15.74
CA THR A 94 -39.86 -10.84 -16.95
C THR A 94 -39.82 -12.33 -17.28
N LEU A 95 -40.99 -12.96 -17.47
CA LEU A 95 -41.08 -14.34 -17.96
C LEU A 95 -40.64 -14.39 -19.42
N PHE A 96 -39.47 -14.96 -19.68
CA PHE A 96 -38.88 -15.05 -21.01
C PHE A 96 -39.56 -16.15 -21.85
N ALA A 97 -39.57 -17.38 -21.34
CA ALA A 97 -40.12 -18.53 -22.04
C ALA A 97 -40.60 -19.59 -21.05
N LEU A 98 -41.55 -20.43 -21.46
CA LEU A 98 -42.13 -21.44 -20.58
C LEU A 98 -42.46 -22.74 -21.31
N TYR A 99 -42.45 -23.83 -20.53
CA TYR A 99 -42.80 -25.17 -20.93
C TYR A 99 -43.76 -25.78 -19.90
N GLY A 100 -44.73 -26.55 -20.36
CA GLY A 100 -45.69 -27.25 -19.51
C GLY A 100 -46.22 -28.49 -20.21
N GLN A 101 -46.43 -29.56 -19.44
CA GLN A 101 -47.04 -30.79 -19.93
C GLN A 101 -47.94 -31.43 -18.87
N ALA A 102 -48.79 -32.38 -19.29
CA ALA A 102 -49.66 -33.10 -18.38
C ALA A 102 -48.92 -34.11 -17.50
N ALA A 103 -47.82 -34.72 -17.96
CA ALA A 103 -47.05 -35.71 -17.21
C ALA A 103 -46.04 -35.07 -16.24
N VAL A 104 -45.70 -35.76 -15.14
CA VAL A 104 -44.64 -35.30 -14.23
C VAL A 104 -43.29 -35.43 -14.92
N VAL A 105 -42.50 -34.36 -14.89
CA VAL A 105 -41.12 -34.30 -15.40
C VAL A 105 -40.16 -34.83 -14.34
N VAL A 106 -40.25 -34.31 -13.11
CA VAL A 106 -39.41 -34.71 -11.96
C VAL A 106 -40.20 -34.61 -10.67
N GLU A 107 -39.94 -35.51 -9.72
CA GLU A 107 -40.39 -35.37 -8.33
C GLU A 107 -39.20 -35.08 -7.41
N LYS A 108 -39.33 -34.04 -6.60
CA LYS A 108 -38.32 -33.67 -5.61
C LYS A 108 -38.85 -33.96 -4.21
N SER A 109 -38.09 -34.70 -3.42
CA SER A 109 -38.31 -34.89 -1.98
C SER A 109 -37.41 -33.96 -1.15
N ALA A 110 -37.77 -33.74 0.12
CA ALA A 110 -37.05 -32.84 1.02
C ALA A 110 -35.57 -33.21 1.25
N GLN A 111 -35.23 -34.49 1.16
CA GLN A 111 -33.87 -35.00 1.41
C GLN A 111 -33.03 -35.12 0.12
N ALA A 112 -33.66 -34.95 -1.06
CA ALA A 112 -32.98 -35.09 -2.34
C ALA A 112 -32.67 -33.72 -2.96
N THR A 113 -31.47 -33.57 -3.51
CA THR A 113 -31.16 -32.45 -4.42
C THR A 113 -31.75 -32.78 -5.79
N MET A 114 -32.55 -31.87 -6.33
CA MET A 114 -33.03 -31.98 -7.71
C MET A 114 -31.90 -31.52 -8.65
N LEU A 115 -31.56 -32.35 -9.64
CA LEU A 115 -30.75 -31.96 -10.78
C LEU A 115 -31.50 -32.31 -12.05
N LEU A 116 -31.88 -31.28 -12.81
CA LEU A 116 -32.62 -31.42 -14.05
C LEU A 116 -31.81 -30.80 -15.18
N ALA A 117 -31.25 -31.67 -16.03
CA ALA A 117 -30.56 -31.28 -17.26
C ALA A 117 -31.51 -31.51 -18.45
N MET A 118 -31.66 -30.51 -19.31
CA MET A 118 -32.52 -30.58 -20.49
C MET A 118 -31.92 -29.82 -21.66
N ASP A 119 -32.08 -30.41 -22.85
CA ASP A 119 -31.86 -29.71 -24.13
C ASP A 119 -33.16 -29.03 -24.53
N VAL A 120 -33.06 -27.73 -24.75
CA VAL A 120 -34.22 -26.87 -24.96
C VAL A 120 -34.09 -26.14 -26.27
N GLN A 121 -35.04 -26.38 -27.16
CA GLN A 121 -35.09 -25.78 -28.48
C GLN A 121 -36.03 -24.56 -28.44
N PHE A 122 -35.54 -23.43 -28.97
CA PHE A 122 -36.37 -22.26 -29.22
C PHE A 122 -36.90 -22.32 -30.65
N ALA A 123 -38.20 -22.06 -30.81
CA ALA A 123 -38.82 -22.14 -32.13
C ALA A 123 -38.33 -21.06 -33.11
N ASP A 124 -38.04 -19.85 -32.62
CA ASP A 124 -37.88 -18.66 -33.47
C ASP A 124 -36.71 -17.72 -33.07
N ILE A 125 -35.78 -18.14 -32.19
CA ILE A 125 -34.69 -17.30 -31.65
C ILE A 125 -33.33 -18.01 -31.71
N ASP A 126 -32.28 -17.26 -32.03
CA ASP A 126 -30.89 -17.73 -32.00
C ASP A 126 -30.39 -17.87 -30.55
N ALA A 127 -30.04 -19.09 -30.17
CA ALA A 127 -29.57 -19.47 -28.84
C ALA A 127 -28.24 -18.80 -28.44
N THR A 128 -27.45 -18.31 -29.41
CA THR A 128 -26.19 -17.60 -29.13
C THR A 128 -26.39 -16.22 -28.51
N SER A 129 -27.60 -15.67 -28.59
CA SER A 129 -27.99 -14.39 -27.94
C SER A 129 -28.40 -14.53 -26.47
N ILE A 130 -28.35 -15.75 -25.91
CA ILE A 130 -28.77 -16.03 -24.55
C ILE A 130 -27.54 -16.36 -23.71
N THR A 131 -27.33 -15.59 -22.64
CA THR A 131 -26.37 -15.89 -21.59
C THR A 131 -27.11 -16.28 -20.32
N PHE A 132 -26.45 -17.05 -19.45
CA PHE A 132 -26.98 -17.40 -18.14
C PHE A 132 -26.33 -16.51 -17.09
N GLY A 133 -27.04 -16.24 -15.98
CA GLY A 133 -26.50 -15.49 -14.86
C GLY A 133 -25.30 -16.19 -14.21
N ASP A 134 -24.69 -15.51 -13.23
CA ASP A 134 -23.50 -15.99 -12.52
C ASP A 134 -23.87 -17.15 -11.58
N THR A 135 -24.00 -18.34 -12.15
CA THR A 135 -23.92 -19.58 -11.38
C THR A 135 -22.94 -20.53 -12.05
N ASP A 136 -21.67 -20.27 -11.79
CA ASP A 136 -20.60 -21.25 -11.94
C ASP A 136 -21.02 -22.54 -11.21
N PHE A 137 -21.49 -23.53 -11.97
CA PHE A 137 -21.16 -24.90 -11.63
C PHE A 137 -19.66 -24.94 -11.74
N GLN A 138 -18.99 -24.82 -10.61
CA GLN A 138 -17.54 -24.69 -10.51
C GLN A 138 -16.87 -25.85 -11.26
N LEU A 139 -16.63 -25.65 -12.55
CA LEU A 139 -15.86 -26.52 -13.41
C LEU A 139 -14.43 -26.10 -13.15
N ASN A 140 -13.83 -26.72 -12.13
CA ASN A 140 -12.45 -26.45 -11.81
C ASN A 140 -11.61 -26.64 -13.08
N PRO A 141 -10.65 -25.74 -13.37
CA PRO A 141 -9.73 -25.94 -14.48
C PRO A 141 -8.98 -27.25 -14.26
N ALA A 142 -8.83 -28.07 -15.31
CA ALA A 142 -8.07 -29.30 -15.20
C ALA A 142 -6.62 -28.96 -14.82
N THR A 143 -6.07 -29.68 -13.85
CA THR A 143 -4.64 -29.66 -13.56
C THR A 143 -4.06 -31.04 -13.85
N THR A 144 -2.74 -31.19 -13.75
CA THR A 144 -2.08 -32.50 -13.90
C THR A 144 -2.49 -33.51 -12.82
N GLU A 145 -3.16 -33.05 -11.75
CA GLU A 145 -3.54 -33.87 -10.59
C GLU A 145 -5.05 -33.86 -10.30
N LEU A 146 -5.78 -32.85 -10.79
CA LEU A 146 -7.23 -32.68 -10.56
C LEU A 146 -8.01 -32.73 -11.87
N LEU A 147 -9.07 -33.54 -11.88
CA LEU A 147 -10.03 -33.59 -12.97
C LEU A 147 -10.76 -32.24 -13.09
N GLY A 148 -10.85 -31.73 -14.31
CA GLY A 148 -11.45 -30.43 -14.60
C GLY A 148 -11.66 -30.18 -16.08
N VAL A 149 -11.96 -28.94 -16.46
CA VAL A 149 -12.14 -28.53 -17.87
C VAL A 149 -10.86 -27.87 -18.38
N VAL A 150 -10.47 -28.21 -19.62
CA VAL A 150 -9.27 -27.68 -20.27
C VAL A 150 -9.61 -27.22 -21.70
N GLU A 151 -9.06 -26.07 -22.10
CA GLU A 151 -9.23 -25.55 -23.46
C GLU A 151 -8.37 -26.34 -24.45
N LEU A 152 -8.82 -26.49 -25.71
CA LEU A 152 -8.11 -27.22 -26.75
C LEU A 152 -7.16 -26.29 -27.53
N ALA A 153 -5.91 -26.72 -27.72
CA ALA A 153 -4.91 -25.98 -28.48
C ALA A 153 -5.21 -25.99 -29.99
N THR A 154 -4.87 -24.90 -30.68
CA THR A 154 -4.89 -24.82 -32.14
C THR A 154 -3.75 -25.64 -32.78
N ASP A 155 -3.84 -25.88 -34.10
CA ASP A 155 -2.81 -26.63 -34.85
C ASP A 155 -1.44 -25.89 -34.81
N ASP A 156 -1.45 -24.55 -34.85
CA ASP A 156 -0.24 -23.71 -34.76
C ASP A 156 0.38 -23.75 -33.36
N GLU A 157 -0.44 -23.62 -32.32
CA GLU A 157 0.00 -23.72 -30.92
C GLU A 157 0.57 -25.11 -30.60
N THR A 158 -0.07 -26.16 -31.11
CA THR A 158 0.40 -27.54 -30.97
C THR A 158 1.75 -27.75 -31.68
N THR A 159 1.96 -27.12 -32.83
CA THR A 159 3.22 -27.21 -33.58
C THR A 159 4.35 -26.42 -32.88
N ALA A 160 4.02 -25.27 -32.28
CA ALA A 160 4.98 -24.45 -31.53
C ALA A 160 5.39 -25.07 -30.19
N GLY A 161 4.47 -25.72 -29.48
CA GLY A 161 4.75 -26.49 -28.27
C GLY A 161 5.13 -25.67 -27.03
N ASN A 162 4.78 -24.38 -26.99
CA ASN A 162 5.08 -23.48 -25.86
C ASN A 162 3.91 -23.30 -24.88
N ASP A 163 2.73 -23.84 -25.18
CA ASP A 163 1.51 -23.70 -24.38
C ASP A 163 1.44 -24.82 -23.32
N ALA A 164 1.37 -24.42 -22.04
CA ALA A 164 1.27 -25.33 -20.90
C ALA A 164 -0.16 -25.42 -20.32
N GLN A 165 -1.12 -24.67 -20.86
CA GLN A 165 -2.48 -24.53 -20.32
C GLN A 165 -3.52 -25.29 -21.14
N ARG A 166 -3.27 -25.55 -22.43
CA ARG A 166 -4.24 -26.17 -23.34
C ARG A 166 -3.92 -27.63 -23.68
N ALA A 167 -4.96 -28.42 -23.93
CA ALA A 167 -4.83 -29.81 -24.33
C ALA A 167 -4.76 -29.98 -25.86
N VAL A 168 -3.94 -30.93 -26.31
CA VAL A 168 -3.74 -31.22 -27.75
C VAL A 168 -4.84 -32.13 -28.27
N THR A 169 -5.40 -31.81 -29.43
CA THR A 169 -6.35 -32.70 -30.14
C THR A 169 -5.61 -33.72 -31.02
N PRO A 170 -6.24 -34.85 -31.38
CA PRO A 170 -5.64 -35.81 -32.32
C PRO A 170 -5.22 -35.19 -33.67
N LYS A 171 -5.96 -34.18 -34.15
CA LYS A 171 -5.63 -33.44 -35.38
C LYS A 171 -4.40 -32.55 -35.18
N GLY A 172 -4.33 -31.80 -34.07
CA GLY A 172 -3.17 -30.99 -33.72
C GLY A 172 -1.90 -31.83 -33.56
N LEU A 173 -2.02 -33.02 -32.93
CA LEU A 173 -0.91 -33.96 -32.82
C LEU A 173 -0.44 -34.44 -34.20
N LEU A 174 -1.38 -34.77 -35.10
CA LEU A 174 -1.05 -35.12 -36.48
C LEU A 174 -0.37 -33.96 -37.22
N ALA A 175 -0.80 -32.71 -37.01
CA ALA A 175 -0.17 -31.53 -37.59
C ALA A 175 1.29 -31.38 -37.10
N ALA A 176 1.53 -31.48 -35.80
CA ALA A 176 2.88 -31.43 -35.23
C ALA A 176 3.77 -32.59 -35.71
N LEU A 177 3.23 -33.81 -35.80
CA LEU A 177 3.94 -34.98 -36.32
C LEU A 177 4.28 -34.81 -37.81
N ASN A 178 3.34 -34.31 -38.62
CA ASN A 178 3.61 -34.01 -40.04
C ASN A 178 4.65 -32.89 -40.20
N ALA A 179 4.61 -31.85 -39.36
CA ALA A 179 5.59 -30.77 -39.37
C ALA A 179 7.01 -31.27 -39.02
N ARG A 180 7.12 -32.20 -38.06
CA ARG A 180 8.40 -32.75 -37.61
C ARG A 180 8.96 -33.89 -38.48
N LEU A 181 8.10 -34.71 -39.07
CA LEU A 181 8.48 -35.97 -39.72
C LEU A 181 8.12 -36.03 -41.22
N GLY A 182 7.41 -35.01 -41.74
CA GLY A 182 6.91 -34.95 -43.12
C GLY A 182 5.45 -35.43 -43.24
N LEU A 183 4.74 -34.97 -44.29
CA LEU A 183 3.36 -35.35 -44.60
C LEU A 183 3.21 -36.88 -44.71
N GLY A 184 2.33 -37.48 -43.90
CA GLY A 184 2.04 -38.92 -43.91
C GLY A 184 2.85 -39.74 -42.90
N ALA A 185 3.46 -39.09 -41.91
CA ALA A 185 4.19 -39.75 -40.85
C ALA A 185 3.29 -40.40 -39.77
N PRO A 186 3.78 -41.44 -39.08
CA PRO A 186 5.09 -42.06 -39.27
C PRO A 186 5.05 -43.23 -40.29
N SER A 187 5.99 -43.23 -41.24
CA SER A 187 6.26 -44.39 -42.11
C SER A 187 6.76 -45.58 -41.28
N THR A 188 6.74 -46.80 -41.84
CA THR A 188 7.22 -48.01 -41.12
C THR A 188 8.64 -47.85 -40.58
N PHE A 189 9.52 -47.17 -41.35
CA PHE A 189 10.87 -46.84 -40.92
C PHE A 189 10.87 -45.92 -39.69
N VAL A 190 10.12 -44.80 -39.73
CA VAL A 190 10.06 -43.84 -38.62
C VAL A 190 9.40 -44.44 -37.37
N LYS A 191 8.38 -45.30 -37.52
CA LYS A 191 7.81 -46.10 -36.42
C LYS A 191 8.86 -46.99 -35.76
N GLY A 192 9.74 -47.61 -36.57
CA GLY A 192 10.85 -48.41 -36.07
C GLY A 192 11.89 -47.61 -35.29
N LEU A 193 12.20 -46.38 -35.72
CA LEU A 193 13.11 -45.49 -34.98
C LEU A 193 12.50 -44.98 -33.67
N LEU A 194 11.23 -44.56 -33.67
CA LEU A 194 10.55 -44.01 -32.50
C LEU A 194 10.26 -45.07 -31.42
N THR A 195 10.27 -46.35 -31.77
CA THR A 195 10.10 -47.47 -30.82
C THR A 195 11.43 -47.98 -30.24
N ALA A 196 12.55 -47.36 -30.59
CA ALA A 196 13.85 -47.72 -30.03
C ALA A 196 13.89 -47.49 -28.51
N ALA A 197 14.13 -48.55 -27.75
CA ALA A 197 14.10 -48.53 -26.28
C ALA A 197 15.18 -47.63 -25.65
N ASN A 198 16.25 -47.30 -26.38
CA ASN A 198 17.30 -46.40 -25.93
C ASN A 198 18.08 -45.80 -27.11
N ALA A 199 18.89 -44.79 -26.82
CA ALA A 199 19.68 -44.07 -27.82
C ALA A 199 20.67 -44.95 -28.62
N ALA A 200 21.14 -46.07 -28.05
CA ALA A 200 22.02 -46.99 -28.76
C ALA A 200 21.27 -47.81 -29.83
N VAL A 201 20.05 -48.24 -29.52
CA VAL A 201 19.16 -48.91 -30.48
C VAL A 201 18.71 -47.93 -31.58
N PHE A 202 18.43 -46.67 -31.23
CA PHE A 202 18.06 -45.63 -32.20
C PHE A 202 19.18 -45.40 -33.24
N ARG A 203 20.43 -45.21 -32.78
CA ARG A 203 21.60 -45.05 -33.67
C ARG A 203 21.86 -46.28 -34.53
N THR A 204 21.55 -47.46 -34.01
CA THR A 204 21.63 -48.72 -34.75
C THR A 204 20.60 -48.78 -35.88
N ALA A 205 19.34 -48.44 -35.58
CA ALA A 205 18.25 -48.44 -36.55
C ALA A 205 18.43 -47.38 -37.66
N LEU A 206 19.11 -46.28 -37.35
CA LEU A 206 19.48 -45.24 -38.32
C LEU A 206 20.63 -45.69 -39.26
N ALA A 207 21.20 -46.88 -39.06
CA ALA A 207 22.29 -47.47 -39.83
C ALA A 207 23.59 -46.62 -39.91
N ILE A 208 23.79 -45.68 -38.99
CA ILE A 208 25.02 -44.86 -38.88
C ILE A 208 26.16 -45.63 -38.17
N LYS A 209 26.02 -46.96 -38.01
CA LYS A 209 26.88 -47.79 -37.16
C LYS A 209 28.38 -47.72 -37.49
N SER A 210 28.75 -47.37 -38.73
CA SER A 210 30.11 -47.57 -39.22
C SER A 210 30.84 -46.29 -39.67
N ALA A 211 30.13 -45.17 -39.85
CA ALA A 211 30.77 -43.88 -40.17
C ALA A 211 31.40 -43.20 -38.93
N ALA A 212 30.89 -43.50 -37.73
CA ALA A 212 31.29 -42.80 -36.50
C ALA A 212 32.40 -43.50 -35.70
N LEU A 213 32.68 -44.79 -35.95
CA LEU A 213 33.62 -45.59 -35.15
C LEU A 213 34.90 -46.02 -35.88
N LYS A 214 35.04 -45.68 -37.18
CA LYS A 214 36.23 -45.97 -38.00
C LYS A 214 36.69 -47.44 -37.90
N ASP A 215 35.74 -48.36 -37.99
CA ASP A 215 35.98 -49.81 -37.97
C ASP A 215 36.08 -50.33 -39.41
N GLU A 216 37.24 -50.12 -40.01
CA GLU A 216 37.56 -50.45 -41.42
C GLU A 216 38.03 -51.92 -41.58
N GLY A 217 37.56 -52.84 -40.73
CA GLY A 217 37.96 -54.27 -40.73
C GLY A 217 37.05 -55.21 -41.54
N ALA A 218 37.62 -56.30 -42.07
CA ALA A 218 36.91 -57.30 -42.87
C ALA A 218 35.71 -57.94 -42.13
N GLY A 219 34.56 -58.04 -42.81
CA GLY A 219 33.31 -58.62 -42.27
C GLY A 219 32.34 -57.62 -41.59
N ASN A 220 32.69 -56.32 -41.54
CA ASN A 220 31.91 -55.31 -40.79
C ASN A 220 30.96 -54.45 -41.65
N GLY A 221 30.73 -54.81 -42.92
CA GLY A 221 29.60 -54.32 -43.72
C GLY A 221 29.67 -52.87 -44.21
N LEU A 222 30.84 -52.20 -44.15
CA LEU A 222 31.18 -51.08 -45.02
C LEU A 222 32.38 -51.47 -45.87
N ASP A 223 32.13 -51.69 -47.15
CA ASP A 223 32.92 -52.49 -48.08
C ASP A 223 33.72 -51.62 -49.06
N ALA A 224 34.48 -50.65 -48.53
CA ALA A 224 35.35 -49.81 -49.35
C ALA A 224 36.63 -50.53 -49.87
N ASP A 225 36.88 -51.78 -49.47
CA ASP A 225 38.10 -52.54 -49.78
C ASP A 225 37.88 -53.91 -50.47
N LEU A 226 36.66 -54.22 -50.93
CA LEU A 226 36.42 -55.42 -51.72
C LEU A 226 36.96 -55.26 -53.15
N LEU A 227 37.98 -56.03 -53.50
CA LEU A 227 38.31 -56.30 -54.90
C LEU A 227 37.35 -57.39 -55.38
N ASP A 228 36.60 -57.12 -56.46
CA ASP A 228 35.63 -58.04 -57.10
C ASP A 228 34.61 -58.77 -56.20
N GLY A 229 34.37 -58.24 -54.99
CA GLY A 229 33.41 -58.79 -54.03
C GLY A 229 33.97 -59.87 -53.12
N GLN A 230 35.30 -60.07 -53.08
CA GLN A 230 35.95 -61.05 -52.20
C GLN A 230 37.01 -60.41 -51.27
N HIS A 231 37.14 -60.94 -50.05
CA HIS A 231 38.17 -60.52 -49.10
C HIS A 231 39.54 -61.14 -49.41
N GLY A 232 40.64 -60.53 -48.96
CA GLY A 232 42.00 -61.03 -49.18
C GLY A 232 42.27 -62.49 -48.76
N SER A 233 41.51 -63.03 -47.79
CA SER A 233 41.58 -64.44 -47.39
C SER A 233 41.01 -65.42 -48.43
N PHE A 234 40.06 -64.99 -49.28
CA PHE A 234 39.52 -65.78 -50.37
C PHE A 234 40.62 -66.20 -51.34
N TYR A 235 41.53 -65.30 -51.69
CA TYR A 235 42.65 -65.56 -52.60
C TYR A 235 43.82 -66.33 -51.95
N ARG A 236 43.76 -66.68 -50.67
CA ARG A 236 44.75 -67.56 -50.03
C ARG A 236 44.52 -69.03 -50.37
N ALA A 237 43.30 -69.42 -50.71
CA ALA A 237 43.00 -70.77 -51.13
C ALA A 237 43.34 -70.95 -52.61
N TRP A 238 44.18 -71.93 -52.92
CA TRP A 238 44.61 -72.22 -54.30
C TRP A 238 43.43 -72.44 -55.25
N SER A 239 42.35 -73.08 -54.78
CA SER A 239 41.12 -73.33 -55.54
C SER A 239 40.41 -72.07 -56.03
N ASN A 240 40.68 -70.93 -55.41
CA ASN A 240 39.98 -69.67 -55.65
C ASN A 240 40.77 -68.72 -56.57
N LEU A 241 41.99 -69.10 -56.94
CA LEU A 241 42.80 -68.37 -57.92
C LEU A 241 42.45 -68.84 -59.33
N THR A 242 42.21 -67.90 -60.24
CA THR A 242 42.00 -68.20 -61.66
C THR A 242 43.31 -67.96 -62.44
N GLY A 243 43.60 -68.80 -63.43
CA GLY A 243 44.83 -68.69 -64.25
C GLY A 243 46.10 -69.34 -63.65
N VAL A 244 45.97 -70.24 -62.68
CA VAL A 244 47.11 -71.01 -62.11
C VAL A 244 47.55 -72.18 -63.01
N PRO A 245 48.86 -72.43 -63.20
CA PRO A 245 49.37 -73.55 -64.00
C PRO A 245 48.92 -74.92 -63.45
N THR A 246 48.55 -75.84 -64.33
CA THR A 246 47.98 -77.15 -63.96
C THR A 246 49.02 -78.23 -63.65
N ASP A 247 50.31 -77.95 -63.81
CA ASP A 247 51.40 -78.88 -63.49
C ASP A 247 52.51 -78.19 -62.70
N PHE A 248 52.88 -78.80 -61.57
CA PHE A 248 54.11 -78.50 -60.84
C PHE A 248 54.72 -79.79 -60.29
N THR A 249 56.04 -79.91 -60.31
CA THR A 249 56.74 -81.06 -59.73
C THR A 249 57.07 -80.76 -58.26
N PRO A 250 56.44 -81.42 -57.27
CA PRO A 250 56.77 -81.17 -55.86
C PRO A 250 58.16 -81.71 -55.49
N SER A 251 58.87 -80.97 -54.64
CA SER A 251 60.18 -81.39 -54.13
C SER A 251 60.03 -82.54 -53.12
N PRO A 252 61.01 -83.47 -53.03
CA PRO A 252 60.98 -84.58 -52.09
C PRO A 252 60.78 -84.13 -50.62
N HIS A 253 59.92 -84.83 -49.88
CA HIS A 253 59.70 -84.63 -48.44
C HIS A 253 59.52 -85.98 -47.70
N GLN A 254 59.52 -85.95 -46.36
CA GLN A 254 59.38 -87.12 -45.49
C GLN A 254 58.09 -87.07 -44.65
N HIS A 255 57.59 -88.25 -44.28
CA HIS A 255 56.41 -88.45 -43.43
C HIS A 255 56.79 -89.02 -42.05
N SER A 256 56.02 -88.66 -41.02
CA SER A 256 56.15 -89.25 -39.68
C SER A 256 55.28 -90.51 -39.57
N ALA A 257 55.59 -91.40 -38.64
CA ALA A 257 54.80 -92.61 -38.39
C ALA A 257 53.31 -92.33 -38.06
N ALA A 258 52.98 -91.11 -37.60
CA ALA A 258 51.59 -90.69 -37.34
C ALA A 258 50.76 -90.50 -38.62
N ASP A 259 51.40 -90.44 -39.79
CA ASP A 259 50.74 -90.23 -41.07
C ASP A 259 50.11 -91.52 -41.63
N ILE A 260 50.32 -92.68 -40.96
CA ILE A 260 49.71 -93.98 -41.32
C ILE A 260 48.43 -94.17 -40.50
N THR A 261 47.28 -93.77 -41.05
CA THR A 261 45.97 -93.79 -40.35
C THR A 261 45.13 -95.06 -40.61
N SER A 262 45.66 -96.06 -41.33
CA SER A 262 45.04 -97.40 -41.44
C SER A 262 46.03 -98.48 -41.94
N GLY A 263 45.73 -99.75 -41.63
CA GLY A 263 46.50 -100.95 -42.01
C GLY A 263 46.94 -101.81 -40.82
N THR A 264 46.97 -103.14 -40.95
CA THR A 264 47.46 -104.05 -39.88
C THR A 264 48.98 -104.14 -39.92
N LEU A 265 49.64 -103.78 -38.81
CA LEU A 265 51.09 -103.94 -38.65
C LEU A 265 51.39 -105.33 -38.09
N VAL A 266 52.20 -106.12 -38.79
CA VAL A 266 52.63 -107.45 -38.35
C VAL A 266 53.48 -107.33 -37.08
N VAL A 267 53.28 -108.20 -36.09
CA VAL A 267 53.88 -108.16 -34.73
C VAL A 267 55.41 -107.94 -34.73
N ALA A 268 56.11 -108.37 -35.78
CA ALA A 268 57.55 -108.14 -35.96
C ALA A 268 57.96 -106.65 -36.02
N ARG A 269 57.03 -105.72 -36.29
CA ARG A 269 57.29 -104.27 -36.35
C ARG A 269 56.92 -103.50 -35.07
N GLY A 270 56.50 -104.19 -34.01
CA GLY A 270 56.17 -103.60 -32.70
C GLY A 270 57.37 -103.34 -31.78
N GLY A 271 58.61 -103.65 -32.21
CA GLY A 271 59.83 -103.26 -31.49
C GLY A 271 60.08 -103.94 -30.13
N THR A 272 59.28 -104.94 -29.73
CA THR A 272 59.39 -105.57 -28.40
C THR A 272 60.21 -106.85 -28.34
N GLY A 273 60.66 -107.41 -29.48
CA GLY A 273 61.52 -108.60 -29.53
C GLY A 273 60.89 -109.91 -29.00
N ILE A 274 59.61 -109.91 -28.63
CA ILE A 274 58.88 -111.08 -28.14
C ILE A 274 58.08 -111.70 -29.28
N ALA A 275 58.34 -112.98 -29.59
CA ALA A 275 57.74 -113.67 -30.74
C ALA A 275 56.30 -114.17 -30.48
N SER A 276 55.89 -114.40 -29.22
CA SER A 276 54.53 -114.82 -28.83
C SER A 276 54.26 -114.55 -27.35
N LEU A 277 53.02 -114.21 -26.98
CA LEU A 277 52.57 -114.07 -25.59
C LEU A 277 51.95 -115.37 -25.08
N PRO A 278 52.30 -115.86 -23.87
CA PRO A 278 51.58 -116.94 -23.21
C PRO A 278 50.11 -116.54 -22.95
N ALA A 279 49.18 -117.48 -23.11
CA ALA A 279 47.77 -117.25 -22.85
C ALA A 279 47.53 -116.88 -21.38
N GLY A 280 46.73 -115.83 -21.14
CA GLY A 280 46.35 -115.38 -19.79
C GLY A 280 47.30 -114.35 -19.15
N TYR A 281 48.37 -113.95 -19.83
CA TYR A 281 49.23 -112.84 -19.41
C TYR A 281 48.83 -111.54 -20.10
N PHE A 282 48.98 -110.43 -19.40
CA PHE A 282 48.75 -109.09 -19.94
C PHE A 282 50.09 -108.37 -20.14
N LEU A 283 50.19 -107.60 -21.22
CA LEU A 283 51.30 -106.66 -21.42
C LEU A 283 50.95 -105.34 -20.75
N MET A 284 51.79 -104.88 -19.83
CA MET A 284 51.69 -103.52 -19.31
C MET A 284 52.77 -102.66 -19.98
N GLY A 285 52.35 -101.58 -20.61
CA GLY A 285 53.25 -100.52 -21.05
C GLY A 285 53.38 -99.50 -19.93
N ALA A 286 54.59 -99.30 -19.40
CA ALA A 286 54.87 -98.27 -18.41
C ALA A 286 55.87 -97.27 -18.99
N GLY A 287 55.38 -96.38 -19.86
CA GLY A 287 56.19 -95.34 -20.47
C GLY A 287 57.45 -95.88 -21.17
N ALA A 288 58.62 -95.34 -20.81
CA ALA A 288 59.90 -95.60 -21.49
C ALA A 288 60.54 -96.98 -21.21
N ASN A 289 59.93 -97.82 -20.37
CA ASN A 289 60.46 -99.15 -20.07
C ASN A 289 59.85 -100.22 -20.99
N PRO A 290 60.62 -101.26 -21.37
CA PRO A 290 60.13 -102.33 -22.23
C PRO A 290 58.92 -103.04 -21.61
N MET A 291 57.95 -103.41 -22.44
CA MET A 291 56.72 -104.06 -21.97
C MET A 291 57.06 -105.42 -21.35
N VAL A 292 56.70 -105.59 -20.07
CA VAL A 292 56.93 -106.84 -19.31
C VAL A 292 55.59 -107.59 -19.17
N PRO A 293 55.54 -108.91 -19.42
CA PRO A 293 54.36 -109.71 -19.11
C PRO A 293 54.06 -109.72 -17.61
N ARG A 294 52.83 -109.37 -17.21
CA ARG A 294 52.38 -109.37 -15.81
C ARG A 294 51.39 -110.52 -15.57
N ALA A 295 51.49 -111.18 -14.41
CA ALA A 295 50.53 -112.20 -14.00
C ALA A 295 49.29 -111.55 -13.33
N PRO A 296 48.11 -112.20 -13.32
CA PRO A 296 46.89 -111.63 -12.75
C PRO A 296 47.01 -111.22 -11.26
N ALA A 297 47.81 -111.93 -10.46
CA ALA A 297 48.02 -111.60 -9.05
C ALA A 297 48.76 -110.26 -8.86
N ASP A 298 49.68 -109.92 -9.77
CA ASP A 298 50.42 -108.67 -9.72
C ASP A 298 49.54 -107.48 -10.09
N VAL A 299 48.58 -107.70 -11.00
CA VAL A 299 47.58 -106.68 -11.37
C VAL A 299 46.61 -106.42 -10.21
N LEU A 300 46.26 -107.46 -9.45
CA LEU A 300 45.37 -107.33 -8.30
C LEU A 300 46.01 -106.56 -7.14
N ALA A 301 47.34 -106.67 -6.96
CA ALA A 301 48.09 -105.87 -5.99
C ALA A 301 48.15 -104.38 -6.35
N ASP A 302 48.25 -104.05 -7.65
CA ASP A 302 48.26 -102.65 -8.13
C ASP A 302 46.92 -101.94 -7.88
N ILE A 303 45.82 -102.69 -7.73
CA ILE A 303 44.46 -102.16 -7.50
C ILE A 303 44.18 -101.90 -6.00
N GLY A 304 45.04 -102.35 -5.08
CA GLY A 304 44.69 -102.58 -3.67
C GLY A 304 45.05 -101.56 -2.57
N ALA A 305 45.20 -100.25 -2.82
CA ALA A 305 45.51 -99.27 -1.77
C ALA A 305 44.37 -98.24 -1.51
N ALA A 306 43.68 -98.40 -0.37
CA ALA A 306 42.74 -97.54 0.39
C ALA A 306 41.92 -96.44 -0.33
N ALA A 307 40.60 -96.39 -0.04
CA ALA A 307 39.67 -95.37 -0.54
C ALA A 307 40.15 -93.94 -0.23
N LYS A 308 40.47 -93.22 -1.30
CA LYS A 308 40.87 -91.81 -1.30
C LYS A 308 39.71 -90.95 -0.77
N GLN A 309 39.98 -90.08 0.21
CA GLN A 309 39.03 -89.01 0.58
C GLN A 309 38.65 -88.25 -0.69
N HIS A 310 37.35 -88.10 -0.93
CA HIS A 310 36.84 -87.19 -1.94
C HIS A 310 35.85 -86.22 -1.32
N SER A 311 35.86 -85.01 -1.86
CA SER A 311 34.92 -83.93 -1.56
C SER A 311 33.97 -83.78 -2.74
N HIS A 312 32.69 -83.64 -2.46
CA HIS A 312 31.69 -83.32 -3.48
C HIS A 312 31.58 -81.80 -3.64
N PRO A 313 31.81 -81.23 -4.84
CA PRO A 313 31.41 -79.86 -5.12
C PRO A 313 29.89 -79.71 -5.03
N ILE A 314 29.40 -78.49 -4.76
CA ILE A 314 27.96 -78.22 -4.59
C ILE A 314 27.12 -78.59 -5.83
N SER A 315 27.77 -78.75 -6.99
CA SER A 315 27.20 -79.27 -8.24
C SER A 315 26.67 -80.69 -8.13
N ASP A 316 27.10 -81.46 -7.13
CA ASP A 316 26.66 -82.85 -6.93
C ASP A 316 25.30 -82.92 -6.22
N ILE A 317 24.80 -81.80 -5.65
CA ILE A 317 23.47 -81.71 -5.04
C ILE A 317 22.45 -81.30 -6.10
N ASN A 318 21.92 -82.29 -6.81
CA ASN A 318 20.86 -82.08 -7.80
C ASN A 318 19.57 -81.59 -7.11
N GLY A 319 18.99 -80.48 -7.60
CA GLY A 319 17.75 -79.89 -7.07
C GLY A 319 17.93 -78.78 -6.02
N LEU A 320 19.16 -78.46 -5.58
CA LEU A 320 19.39 -77.33 -4.66
C LEU A 320 19.00 -75.99 -5.30
N GLN A 321 19.29 -75.81 -6.60
CA GLN A 321 18.86 -74.63 -7.36
C GLN A 321 17.33 -74.50 -7.36
N ALA A 322 16.60 -75.59 -7.63
CA ALA A 322 15.15 -75.59 -7.60
C ALA A 322 14.57 -75.28 -6.22
N ALA A 323 15.20 -75.78 -5.14
CA ALA A 323 14.80 -75.47 -3.77
C ALA A 323 15.06 -74.01 -3.39
N LEU A 324 16.13 -73.41 -3.89
CA LEU A 324 16.46 -72.00 -3.67
C LEU A 324 15.56 -71.08 -4.50
N ASP A 325 15.30 -71.44 -5.75
CA ASP A 325 14.37 -70.73 -6.65
C ASP A 325 12.92 -70.78 -6.13
N ALA A 326 12.55 -71.84 -5.40
CA ALA A 326 11.25 -71.96 -4.75
C ALA A 326 11.11 -71.14 -3.47
N LYS A 327 12.20 -70.62 -2.87
CA LYS A 327 12.10 -69.71 -1.74
C LYS A 327 11.68 -68.33 -2.24
N THR A 328 10.63 -67.79 -1.64
CA THR A 328 10.14 -66.44 -1.95
C THR A 328 11.26 -65.43 -1.75
N THR A 329 11.51 -64.61 -2.77
CA THR A 329 12.57 -63.60 -2.70
C THR A 329 12.18 -62.50 -1.71
N PRO A 330 13.15 -61.80 -1.10
CA PRO A 330 12.87 -60.62 -0.29
C PRO A 330 12.03 -59.57 -1.03
N ALA A 331 12.20 -59.45 -2.35
CA ALA A 331 11.38 -58.58 -3.20
C ALA A 331 9.91 -59.03 -3.28
N ALA A 332 9.65 -60.33 -3.39
CA ALA A 332 8.29 -60.86 -3.40
C ALA A 332 7.59 -60.66 -2.04
N VAL A 333 8.32 -60.85 -0.94
CA VAL A 333 7.82 -60.58 0.42
C VAL A 333 7.54 -59.09 0.60
N ALA A 334 8.44 -58.21 0.15
CA ALA A 334 8.23 -56.76 0.18
C ALA A 334 7.02 -56.32 -0.65
N ALA A 335 6.81 -56.93 -1.82
CA ALA A 335 5.64 -56.68 -2.66
C ALA A 335 4.34 -57.15 -1.99
N GLN A 336 4.34 -58.31 -1.33
CA GLN A 336 3.19 -58.80 -0.56
C GLN A 336 2.85 -57.90 0.63
N ILE A 337 3.87 -57.44 1.38
CA ILE A 337 3.70 -56.48 2.48
C ILE A 337 3.17 -55.16 1.93
N SER A 338 3.75 -54.62 0.85
CA SER A 338 3.29 -53.39 0.23
C SER A 338 1.86 -53.53 -0.28
N ALA A 339 1.47 -54.67 -0.85
CA ALA A 339 0.11 -54.94 -1.28
C ALA A 339 -0.87 -55.04 -0.09
N ALA A 340 -0.47 -55.69 1.00
CA ALA A 340 -1.28 -55.77 2.22
C ALA A 340 -1.45 -54.39 2.89
N VAL A 341 -0.38 -53.59 2.95
CA VAL A 341 -0.41 -52.20 3.44
C VAL A 341 -1.28 -51.34 2.53
N ASN A 342 -1.09 -51.42 1.21
CA ASN A 342 -1.90 -50.72 0.22
C ASN A 342 -3.38 -51.13 0.26
N GLY A 343 -3.67 -52.40 0.58
CA GLY A 343 -5.03 -52.91 0.78
C GLY A 343 -5.65 -52.42 2.09
N LEU A 344 -4.88 -52.34 3.17
CA LEU A 344 -5.33 -51.79 4.45
C LEU A 344 -5.59 -50.29 4.35
N ILE A 345 -4.70 -49.55 3.66
CA ILE A 345 -4.84 -48.10 3.48
C ILE A 345 -5.69 -47.75 2.27
N ASN A 346 -6.07 -48.69 1.40
CA ASN A 346 -6.98 -48.55 0.24
C ASN A 346 -7.02 -47.13 -0.41
N GLY A 347 -5.86 -46.62 -0.82
CA GLY A 347 -5.75 -45.30 -1.48
C GLY A 347 -5.67 -44.06 -0.56
N ALA A 348 -5.58 -44.26 0.75
CA ALA A 348 -5.47 -43.20 1.75
C ALA A 348 -4.12 -42.48 1.88
N PRO A 349 -2.98 -42.77 1.20
CA PRO A 349 -1.77 -41.97 1.37
C PRO A 349 -1.99 -40.47 1.10
N GLY A 350 -2.68 -40.15 -0.01
CA GLY A 350 -3.07 -38.76 -0.29
C GLY A 350 -4.12 -38.23 0.69
N ALA A 351 -5.08 -39.05 1.09
CA ALA A 351 -6.10 -38.65 2.06
C ALA A 351 -5.53 -38.40 3.46
N LEU A 352 -4.58 -39.22 3.92
CA LEU A 352 -3.89 -39.08 5.20
C LEU A 352 -2.98 -37.86 5.20
N ASP A 353 -2.32 -37.57 4.07
CA ASP A 353 -1.57 -36.33 3.89
C ASP A 353 -2.51 -35.12 3.96
N THR A 354 -3.64 -35.14 3.25
CA THR A 354 -4.64 -34.06 3.35
C THR A 354 -5.26 -33.94 4.74
N LEU A 355 -5.50 -35.05 5.45
CA LEU A 355 -6.03 -35.02 6.82
C LEU A 355 -4.99 -34.47 7.80
N LYS A 356 -3.71 -34.74 7.57
CA LYS A 356 -2.60 -34.14 8.32
C LYS A 356 -2.48 -32.65 8.00
N GLU A 357 -2.51 -32.25 6.74
CA GLU A 357 -2.50 -30.85 6.33
C GLU A 357 -3.69 -30.08 6.90
N LEU A 358 -4.88 -30.68 6.93
CA LEU A 358 -6.08 -30.10 7.54
C LEU A 358 -5.93 -29.97 9.06
N ALA A 359 -5.40 -30.99 9.74
CA ALA A 359 -5.15 -30.94 11.19
C ALA A 359 -4.11 -29.87 11.54
N ASP A 360 -3.00 -29.82 10.81
CA ASP A 360 -1.95 -28.82 10.96
C ASP A 360 -2.51 -27.39 10.66
N ALA A 361 -3.32 -27.24 9.61
CA ALA A 361 -3.97 -25.96 9.24
C ALA A 361 -5.01 -25.49 10.27
N MET A 362 -5.63 -26.43 10.99
CA MET A 362 -6.56 -26.17 12.10
C MET A 362 -5.86 -26.05 13.46
N GLY A 363 -4.52 -26.16 13.49
CA GLY A 363 -3.71 -25.99 14.69
C GLY A 363 -3.81 -27.13 15.70
N ASP A 364 -4.08 -28.35 15.23
CA ASP A 364 -4.25 -29.55 16.06
C ASP A 364 -5.28 -29.39 17.20
N ASP A 365 -6.29 -28.51 17.04
CA ASP A 365 -7.27 -28.20 18.09
C ASP A 365 -8.34 -29.31 18.24
N PRO A 366 -8.33 -30.11 19.33
CA PRO A 366 -9.32 -31.17 19.55
C PRO A 366 -10.74 -30.65 19.77
N ASN A 367 -10.88 -29.36 20.09
CA ASN A 367 -12.13 -28.68 20.37
C ASN A 367 -12.41 -27.57 19.34
N PHE A 368 -11.89 -27.69 18.11
CA PHE A 368 -12.01 -26.66 17.07
C PHE A 368 -13.41 -26.06 16.95
N ALA A 369 -14.46 -26.89 16.95
CA ALA A 369 -15.84 -26.43 16.88
C ALA A 369 -16.21 -25.49 18.05
N THR A 370 -15.78 -25.83 19.27
CA THR A 370 -15.99 -25.01 20.47
C THR A 370 -15.17 -23.73 20.41
N THR A 371 -13.91 -23.80 19.98
CA THR A 371 -13.01 -22.64 19.83
C THR A 371 -13.57 -21.63 18.82
N VAL A 372 -13.97 -22.09 17.63
CA VAL A 372 -14.59 -21.24 16.60
C VAL A 372 -15.92 -20.66 17.07
N THR A 373 -16.76 -21.46 17.73
CA THR A 373 -18.03 -20.99 18.29
C THR A 373 -17.81 -19.89 19.33
N ASN A 374 -16.83 -20.07 20.24
CA ASN A 374 -16.48 -19.08 21.25
C ASN A 374 -15.90 -17.79 20.64
N ALA A 375 -15.08 -17.91 19.59
CA ALA A 375 -14.53 -16.76 18.87
C ALA A 375 -15.63 -15.98 18.12
N LEU A 376 -16.60 -16.68 17.53
CA LEU A 376 -17.73 -16.05 16.85
C LEU A 376 -18.69 -15.38 17.84
N ALA A 377 -18.93 -16.00 19.00
CA ALA A 377 -19.76 -15.43 20.07
C ALA A 377 -19.20 -14.12 20.66
N GLN A 378 -17.89 -13.85 20.48
CA GLN A 378 -17.25 -12.59 20.87
C GLN A 378 -17.44 -11.47 19.83
N LYS A 379 -17.93 -11.78 18.62
CA LYS A 379 -18.21 -10.77 17.59
C LYS A 379 -19.59 -10.15 17.82
N LEU A 380 -19.72 -8.86 17.51
CA LEU A 380 -21.01 -8.19 17.47
C LEU A 380 -21.72 -8.53 16.15
N ASN A 381 -23.01 -8.89 16.21
CA ASN A 381 -23.80 -9.18 15.01
C ASN A 381 -23.97 -7.92 14.13
N LEU A 382 -24.02 -8.12 12.80
CA LEU A 382 -24.26 -7.02 11.85
C LEU A 382 -25.65 -6.38 12.03
N SER A 383 -26.63 -7.14 12.51
CA SER A 383 -27.96 -6.65 12.90
C SER A 383 -27.94 -5.80 14.19
N GLY A 384 -26.79 -5.65 14.83
CA GLY A 384 -26.60 -4.92 16.08
C GLY A 384 -26.55 -5.81 17.33
N GLY A 385 -26.28 -5.19 18.48
CA GLY A 385 -26.21 -5.82 19.80
C GLY A 385 -25.79 -4.83 20.89
N LYS A 386 -25.81 -5.26 22.16
CA LYS A 386 -25.41 -4.45 23.31
C LYS A 386 -23.94 -4.70 23.64
N LEU A 387 -23.10 -3.66 23.56
CA LEU A 387 -21.75 -3.68 24.12
C LEU A 387 -21.83 -3.41 25.63
N THR A 388 -21.19 -4.25 26.44
CA THR A 388 -21.07 -4.04 27.90
C THR A 388 -19.62 -3.70 28.25
N GLY A 389 -19.38 -2.55 28.88
CA GLY A 389 -18.04 -2.05 29.23
C GLY A 389 -17.62 -0.81 28.45
N SER A 390 -16.42 -0.29 28.73
CA SER A 390 -15.86 0.88 28.03
C SER A 390 -15.42 0.52 26.61
N LEU A 391 -15.91 1.24 25.60
CA LEU A 391 -15.45 1.11 24.22
C LEU A 391 -14.19 1.97 23.99
N SER A 392 -13.05 1.31 23.74
CA SER A 392 -11.83 1.98 23.28
C SER A 392 -11.73 1.90 21.77
N ALA A 393 -12.00 3.00 21.07
CA ALA A 393 -11.96 3.09 19.61
C ALA A 393 -11.34 4.41 19.14
N THR A 394 -10.61 4.39 18.03
CA THR A 394 -10.01 5.59 17.42
C THR A 394 -11.08 6.57 16.91
N SER A 395 -12.17 6.02 16.38
CA SER A 395 -13.38 6.75 16.00
C SER A 395 -14.59 5.84 16.14
N VAL A 396 -15.72 6.41 16.57
CA VAL A 396 -17.03 5.74 16.60
C VAL A 396 -17.93 6.48 15.63
N MET A 397 -18.35 5.80 14.56
CA MET A 397 -19.32 6.34 13.60
C MET A 397 -20.69 5.79 13.95
N VAL A 398 -21.61 6.67 14.35
CA VAL A 398 -23.02 6.31 14.55
C VAL A 398 -23.74 6.59 13.23
N GLY A 399 -24.20 5.53 12.54
CA GLY A 399 -24.85 5.66 11.23
C GLY A 399 -26.17 6.43 11.28
N PRO A 400 -26.65 7.00 10.17
CA PRO A 400 -27.85 7.84 10.10
C PRO A 400 -29.18 7.08 10.31
N ASN A 401 -29.13 5.79 10.66
CA ASN A 401 -30.29 4.90 10.70
C ASN A 401 -31.04 4.91 12.03
N ALA A 402 -30.85 5.93 12.86
CA ALA A 402 -31.78 6.22 13.95
C ALA A 402 -33.07 6.73 13.29
N THR A 403 -34.07 5.87 13.20
CA THR A 403 -35.46 6.30 13.02
C THR A 403 -35.69 7.47 13.96
N SER A 404 -36.11 8.61 13.41
CA SER A 404 -36.40 9.84 14.14
C SER A 404 -37.09 9.54 15.47
N GLY A 405 -36.38 9.63 16.60
CA GLY A 405 -36.96 9.27 17.89
C GLY A 405 -36.02 8.90 19.04
N TYR A 406 -34.78 8.48 18.79
CA TYR A 406 -33.81 8.21 19.86
C TYR A 406 -32.61 9.16 19.75
N PRO A 407 -32.55 10.23 20.56
CA PRO A 407 -31.34 11.04 20.64
C PRO A 407 -30.18 10.15 21.09
N LEU A 408 -28.96 10.44 20.60
CA LEU A 408 -27.75 9.85 21.15
C LEU A 408 -27.61 10.33 22.59
N ASP A 409 -28.02 9.50 23.54
CA ASP A 409 -27.88 9.80 24.96
C ASP A 409 -26.45 9.46 25.39
N VAL A 410 -25.59 10.47 25.48
CA VAL A 410 -24.23 10.32 25.99
C VAL A 410 -24.26 10.65 27.48
N ASP A 411 -24.51 9.64 28.31
CA ASP A 411 -24.38 9.77 29.77
C ASP A 411 -22.90 9.85 30.13
N VAL A 412 -22.40 11.07 30.27
CA VAL A 412 -21.10 11.36 30.84
C VAL A 412 -21.28 11.28 32.36
N GLY A 413 -21.27 10.05 32.90
CA GLY A 413 -21.43 9.83 34.33
C GLY A 413 -20.52 10.75 35.15
N SER A 414 -20.90 11.03 36.40
CA SER A 414 -20.39 12.07 37.34
C SER A 414 -18.87 12.35 37.48
N GLY A 415 -17.98 11.66 36.76
CA GLY A 415 -16.58 12.04 36.59
C GLY A 415 -16.38 13.13 35.53
N ALA A 416 -15.26 13.84 35.59
CA ALA A 416 -14.89 14.96 34.71
C ALA A 416 -14.64 14.56 33.23
N GLY A 417 -15.61 13.94 32.57
CA GLY A 417 -15.58 13.63 31.15
C GLY A 417 -16.00 14.85 30.32
N ARG A 418 -15.24 15.13 29.26
CA ARG A 418 -15.52 16.21 28.30
C ARG A 418 -15.99 15.59 26.99
N VAL A 419 -17.18 15.97 26.52
CA VAL A 419 -17.67 15.62 25.18
C VAL A 419 -17.23 16.71 24.20
N LEU A 420 -16.39 16.35 23.22
CA LEU A 420 -15.88 17.28 22.22
C LEU A 420 -16.63 17.09 20.90
N PHE A 421 -17.49 18.05 20.58
CA PHE A 421 -18.29 18.08 19.37
C PHE A 421 -17.53 18.88 18.28
N ARG A 422 -16.89 18.21 17.30
CA ARG A 422 -16.23 18.89 16.15
C ARG A 422 -17.13 18.82 14.91
N TYR A 423 -17.65 19.96 14.46
CA TYR A 423 -18.53 20.02 13.29
C TYR A 423 -18.22 21.23 12.41
N THR A 424 -18.28 21.05 11.10
CA THR A 424 -17.99 22.10 10.10
C THR A 424 -19.19 23.04 9.86
N ASN A 425 -20.41 22.60 10.19
CA ASN A 425 -21.66 23.29 9.81
C ASN A 425 -22.59 23.65 11.00
N GLY A 426 -22.02 23.83 12.20
CA GLY A 426 -22.79 24.17 13.41
C GLY A 426 -23.42 22.96 14.11
N ILE A 427 -23.77 23.16 15.38
CA ILE A 427 -24.35 22.15 16.28
C ILE A 427 -25.56 22.79 16.95
N ASN A 428 -26.73 22.13 16.89
CA ASN A 428 -27.87 22.47 17.74
C ASN A 428 -27.79 21.61 19.02
N ILE A 429 -27.72 22.26 20.18
CA ILE A 429 -27.71 21.61 21.49
C ILE A 429 -28.97 22.05 22.23
N ASP A 430 -30.00 21.21 22.19
CA ASP A 430 -31.26 21.43 22.91
C ASP A 430 -31.21 20.72 24.27
N GLY A 431 -31.49 21.45 25.36
CA GLY A 431 -31.85 20.86 26.66
C GLY A 431 -30.69 20.35 27.52
N VAL A 432 -29.74 21.22 27.89
CA VAL A 432 -28.80 20.90 28.98
C VAL A 432 -29.58 20.86 30.30
N ASN A 433 -29.70 19.67 30.92
CA ASN A 433 -30.31 19.53 32.25
C ASN A 433 -29.47 20.30 33.29
N PRO A 434 -30.03 21.30 34.00
CA PRO A 434 -29.27 22.18 34.88
C PRO A 434 -28.78 21.53 36.18
N ALA A 435 -29.15 20.28 36.48
CA ALA A 435 -28.81 19.64 37.75
C ALA A 435 -27.33 19.28 37.91
N ASN A 436 -26.59 19.09 36.81
CA ASN A 436 -25.14 18.80 36.84
C ASN A 436 -24.42 19.76 35.90
N SER A 437 -23.32 20.35 36.37
CA SER A 437 -22.49 21.32 35.66
C SER A 437 -21.79 20.74 34.42
N ALA A 438 -22.56 20.44 33.37
CA ALA A 438 -22.03 20.05 32.07
C ALA A 438 -21.45 21.29 31.37
N TYR A 439 -20.14 21.44 31.42
CA TYR A 439 -19.40 22.43 30.65
C TYR A 439 -19.46 22.05 29.16
N VAL A 440 -20.23 22.80 28.37
CA VAL A 440 -20.25 22.67 26.91
C VAL A 440 -19.20 23.63 26.33
N GLY A 441 -18.00 23.13 26.05
CA GLY A 441 -16.96 23.89 25.36
C GLY A 441 -17.05 23.71 23.84
N LEU A 442 -17.47 24.75 23.11
CA LEU A 442 -17.38 24.79 21.64
C LEU A 442 -16.12 25.53 21.19
N GLN A 443 -15.15 24.79 20.64
CA GLN A 443 -14.03 25.36 19.88
C GLN A 443 -14.37 25.33 18.38
N THR A 444 -14.57 26.50 17.78
CA THR A 444 -14.68 26.64 16.32
C THR A 444 -13.63 27.62 15.80
N THR A 445 -13.14 27.39 14.58
CA THR A 445 -12.16 28.27 13.89
C THR A 445 -12.83 29.36 13.04
N SER A 446 -14.16 29.44 13.06
CA SER A 446 -14.96 30.36 12.22
C SER A 446 -15.89 31.23 13.07
N PRO A 447 -16.13 32.49 12.67
CA PRO A 447 -16.97 33.44 13.41
C PRO A 447 -18.43 32.98 13.48
N TRP A 448 -19.06 33.22 14.64
CA TRP A 448 -20.39 32.74 14.99
C TRP A 448 -21.48 33.53 14.26
N THR A 449 -22.44 32.83 13.63
CA THR A 449 -23.72 33.40 13.22
C THR A 449 -24.84 32.76 14.04
N PHE A 450 -25.39 33.50 15.01
CA PHE A 450 -26.55 33.04 15.78
C PHE A 450 -27.82 33.20 14.96
N GLY A 451 -28.31 32.10 14.37
CA GLY A 451 -29.62 32.05 13.75
C GLY A 451 -30.70 31.90 14.83
N GLN A 452 -31.24 33.03 15.31
CA GLN A 452 -32.35 33.13 16.29
C GLN A 452 -31.98 32.74 17.74
N GLY A 453 -32.09 33.71 18.66
CA GLY A 453 -32.29 33.56 20.10
C GLY A 453 -31.50 32.49 20.89
N PHE A 454 -30.29 32.81 21.35
CA PHE A 454 -29.66 32.08 22.46
C PHE A 454 -30.28 32.54 23.79
N THR A 455 -31.22 31.78 24.33
CA THR A 455 -31.83 32.04 25.65
C THR A 455 -31.15 31.18 26.71
N VAL A 456 -30.34 31.79 27.58
CA VAL A 456 -29.83 31.12 28.77
C VAL A 456 -30.91 31.16 29.84
N LEU A 457 -31.74 30.12 29.87
CA LEU A 457 -32.77 29.96 30.86
C LEU A 457 -32.14 29.50 32.18
N ALA A 458 -31.78 30.47 33.02
CA ALA A 458 -31.16 30.32 34.34
C ALA A 458 -29.75 29.69 34.34
N GLY A 459 -28.73 30.55 34.25
CA GLY A 459 -27.32 30.15 34.38
C GLY A 459 -26.39 31.26 33.92
N LYS A 460 -25.19 31.33 34.51
CA LYS A 460 -24.14 32.27 34.10
C LYS A 460 -23.57 31.82 32.75
N ALA A 461 -23.81 32.57 31.67
CA ALA A 461 -23.12 32.36 30.41
C ALA A 461 -21.67 32.89 30.54
N THR A 462 -20.71 31.99 30.71
CA THR A 462 -19.30 32.36 30.75
C THR A 462 -18.70 32.10 29.38
N PHE A 463 -18.49 33.15 28.59
CA PHE A 463 -17.78 33.07 27.30
C PHE A 463 -16.30 33.28 27.59
N ASN A 464 -15.51 32.20 27.60
CA ASN A 464 -14.08 32.26 27.88
C ASN A 464 -13.31 32.04 26.58
N THR A 465 -12.85 33.13 25.97
CA THR A 465 -12.04 33.08 24.75
C THR A 465 -11.02 34.19 24.79
N ASP A 466 -9.75 33.85 24.62
CA ASP A 466 -8.59 34.74 24.79
C ASP A 466 -8.54 35.92 23.80
N ASP A 467 -9.40 35.94 22.77
CA ASP A 467 -9.56 37.08 21.87
C ASP A 467 -10.86 36.93 21.07
N THR A 468 -11.93 37.67 21.42
CA THR A 468 -13.15 37.72 20.57
C THR A 468 -13.71 39.12 20.48
N THR A 469 -13.53 39.74 19.32
CA THR A 469 -14.27 40.92 18.86
C THR A 469 -15.73 40.53 18.61
N PHE A 470 -16.64 41.00 19.47
CA PHE A 470 -18.08 40.78 19.29
C PHE A 470 -18.59 41.66 18.15
N THR A 471 -18.81 41.08 16.97
CA THR A 471 -19.29 41.81 15.79
C THR A 471 -20.77 41.52 15.60
N SER A 472 -21.65 42.37 16.14
CA SER A 472 -23.08 42.26 15.88
C SER A 472 -23.49 43.11 14.69
N VAL A 473 -24.20 42.50 13.73
CA VAL A 473 -24.71 43.20 12.53
C VAL A 473 -25.91 44.09 12.86
N ALA A 474 -26.50 43.93 14.05
CA ALA A 474 -27.54 44.77 14.63
C ALA A 474 -27.05 45.36 15.96
N PRO A 475 -27.63 46.46 16.47
CA PRO A 475 -27.24 47.02 17.76
C PRO A 475 -27.32 45.93 18.84
N LEU A 476 -26.23 45.77 19.60
CA LEU A 476 -26.23 44.98 20.82
C LEU A 476 -27.27 45.59 21.79
N ARG A 477 -28.42 44.93 21.90
CA ARG A 477 -29.53 45.37 22.75
C ARG A 477 -29.55 44.53 24.03
N PHE A 478 -29.22 45.16 25.15
CA PHE A 478 -29.46 44.58 26.48
C PHE A 478 -30.89 44.96 26.92
N THR A 479 -31.85 44.06 26.74
CA THR A 479 -33.25 44.27 27.18
C THR A 479 -33.57 43.40 28.39
N GLY A 480 -34.31 43.96 29.37
CA GLY A 480 -34.82 43.18 30.51
C GLY A 480 -34.10 43.37 31.85
N MET A 481 -33.29 44.41 32.04
CA MET A 481 -32.82 44.77 33.38
C MET A 481 -34.03 45.22 34.21
N GLY A 482 -34.44 44.39 35.19
CA GLY A 482 -35.52 44.69 36.12
C GLY A 482 -35.27 45.98 36.92
N ALA A 483 -36.26 46.44 37.69
CA ALA A 483 -36.09 47.61 38.56
C ALA A 483 -34.90 47.40 39.52
N GLY A 484 -33.86 48.25 39.41
CA GLY A 484 -32.62 48.14 40.18
C GLY A 484 -31.54 47.21 39.59
N GLY A 485 -31.72 46.70 38.37
CA GLY A 485 -30.71 45.85 37.71
C GLY A 485 -29.40 46.60 37.41
N THR A 486 -28.28 45.89 37.54
CA THR A 486 -26.94 46.36 37.14
C THR A 486 -26.35 45.40 36.13
N MET A 487 -25.70 45.92 35.10
CA MET A 487 -24.93 45.12 34.13
C MET A 487 -23.45 45.46 34.30
N PHE A 488 -22.64 44.43 34.52
CA PHE A 488 -21.21 44.57 34.76
C PHE A 488 -20.41 44.12 33.53
N ILE A 489 -19.41 44.92 33.14
CA ILE A 489 -18.34 44.49 32.24
C ILE A 489 -17.15 44.16 33.14
N HIS A 490 -16.94 42.87 33.40
CA HIS A 490 -15.88 42.38 34.27
C HIS A 490 -14.52 42.44 33.56
N GLY A 491 -13.46 42.76 34.29
CA GLY A 491 -12.10 42.43 33.91
C GLY A 491 -11.81 40.94 34.06
N LEU A 492 -10.62 40.51 33.62
CA LEU A 492 -10.19 39.11 33.55
C LEU A 492 -10.28 38.34 34.88
N ASN A 493 -10.27 39.04 36.03
CA ASN A 493 -10.23 38.41 37.36
C ASN A 493 -11.62 38.21 38.02
N GLY A 494 -12.73 38.48 37.32
CA GLY A 494 -14.08 38.25 37.84
C GLY A 494 -14.67 39.42 38.65
N SER A 495 -15.68 39.15 39.49
CA SER A 495 -16.67 40.14 39.98
C SER A 495 -16.17 41.23 40.96
N GLY A 496 -14.85 41.42 41.07
CA GLY A 496 -14.23 42.51 41.83
C GLY A 496 -13.42 43.49 40.98
N ASP A 497 -13.21 43.19 39.69
CA ASP A 497 -12.40 43.96 38.73
C ASP A 497 -13.29 44.55 37.62
N ASP A 498 -14.48 45.04 37.95
CA ASP A 498 -15.42 45.56 36.95
C ASP A 498 -14.81 46.78 36.25
N ILE A 499 -14.53 46.69 34.95
CA ILE A 499 -13.97 47.80 34.17
C ILE A 499 -14.98 48.95 34.13
N CYS A 500 -16.24 48.60 33.86
CA CYS A 500 -17.37 49.50 34.06
C CYS A 500 -18.67 48.75 34.27
N ASN A 501 -19.62 49.42 34.91
CA ASN A 501 -20.99 48.94 35.01
C ASN A 501 -21.99 49.99 34.53
N ILE A 502 -23.11 49.50 34.01
CA ILE A 502 -24.28 50.30 33.69
C ILE A 502 -25.32 50.02 34.77
N SER A 503 -25.59 51.02 35.61
CA SER A 503 -26.59 50.94 36.67
C SER A 503 -27.82 51.74 36.28
N ARG A 504 -29.01 51.14 36.43
CA ARG A 504 -30.29 51.84 36.26
C ARG A 504 -30.91 52.09 37.64
N GLY A 505 -31.07 53.36 38.01
CA GLY A 505 -31.55 53.75 39.35
C GLY A 505 -33.00 53.32 39.64
N ASN A 506 -33.90 53.39 38.66
CA ASN A 506 -35.26 52.83 38.73
C ASN A 506 -35.84 52.65 37.32
N ALA A 507 -37.06 52.11 37.21
CA ALA A 507 -37.71 51.81 35.93
C ALA A 507 -37.85 53.02 34.99
N ASN A 508 -37.69 54.27 35.45
CA ASN A 508 -37.85 55.47 34.63
C ASN A 508 -36.64 56.45 34.68
N SER A 509 -35.48 56.05 35.23
CA SER A 509 -34.33 56.97 35.46
C SER A 509 -33.21 56.91 34.41
N TYR A 510 -32.26 57.85 34.54
CA TYR A 510 -30.99 57.90 33.80
C TYR A 510 -30.14 56.64 34.01
N TYR A 511 -29.33 56.31 33.00
CA TYR A 511 -28.32 55.27 33.09
C TYR A 511 -27.00 55.91 33.54
N THR A 512 -26.38 55.35 34.56
CA THR A 512 -25.04 55.77 34.99
C THR A 512 -24.02 54.75 34.50
N LEU A 513 -22.96 55.23 33.84
CA LEU A 513 -21.76 54.47 33.51
C LEU A 513 -20.73 54.68 34.61
N ASN A 514 -20.56 53.70 35.50
CA ASN A 514 -19.58 53.75 36.56
C ASN A 514 -18.33 53.00 36.10
N TRP A 515 -17.19 53.70 35.95
CA TRP A 515 -15.91 53.10 35.58
C TRP A 515 -15.06 52.91 36.84
N ASN A 516 -14.42 51.76 37.01
CA ASN A 516 -13.39 51.60 38.03
C ASN A 516 -12.02 51.96 37.42
N GLY A 517 -11.60 53.22 37.60
CA GLY A 517 -10.30 53.72 37.14
C GLY A 517 -10.37 54.89 36.15
N ASP A 518 -9.22 55.29 35.60
CA ASP A 518 -9.10 56.42 34.68
C ASP A 518 -9.68 56.09 33.29
N ILE A 519 -10.56 56.97 32.79
CA ILE A 519 -11.06 56.92 31.41
C ILE A 519 -9.98 57.49 30.49
N ARG A 520 -9.24 56.63 29.77
CA ARG A 520 -8.34 57.06 28.67
C ARG A 520 -9.08 56.94 27.34
N SER A 521 -9.43 58.07 26.73
CA SER A 521 -9.94 58.09 25.35
C SER A 521 -8.83 57.64 24.39
N ILE A 522 -8.98 56.48 23.76
CA ILE A 522 -8.05 55.94 22.76
C ILE A 522 -8.39 56.56 21.39
N SER A 523 -7.35 57.06 20.73
CA SER A 523 -7.37 57.98 19.60
C SER A 523 -8.16 57.55 18.36
N SER A 524 -9.03 58.43 17.89
CA SER A 524 -9.15 58.81 16.48
C SER A 524 -9.46 60.31 16.45
N SER A 525 -9.09 61.01 15.37
CA SER A 525 -9.02 62.47 15.23
C SER A 525 -10.33 63.27 15.45
N THR A 526 -11.35 62.67 16.07
CA THR A 526 -12.67 63.26 16.34
C THR A 526 -13.32 62.72 17.62
N SER A 527 -12.55 62.32 18.64
CA SER A 527 -13.09 61.86 19.93
C SER A 527 -12.96 62.94 21.00
N ALA A 528 -14.02 63.73 21.21
CA ALA A 528 -14.14 64.65 22.34
C ALA A 528 -15.11 64.07 23.38
N VAL A 529 -14.78 64.20 24.67
CA VAL A 529 -15.76 64.02 25.74
C VAL A 529 -16.66 65.26 25.71
N TYR A 530 -17.82 65.15 25.06
CA TYR A 530 -18.78 66.25 24.98
C TYR A 530 -19.51 66.40 26.31
N VAL A 531 -19.23 67.49 27.03
CA VAL A 531 -20.03 67.91 28.18
C VAL A 531 -21.01 68.98 27.69
N SER A 532 -22.27 68.61 27.50
CA SER A 532 -23.30 69.52 27.02
C SER A 532 -24.04 70.20 28.18
N ASN A 533 -24.61 71.38 27.91
CA ASN A 533 -25.52 72.11 28.78
C ASN A 533 -24.96 72.51 30.16
N GLY A 534 -23.82 73.23 30.17
CA GLY A 534 -23.27 73.85 31.38
C GLY A 534 -22.58 72.90 32.37
N GLY A 535 -22.34 71.65 31.99
CA GLY A 535 -21.55 70.72 32.81
C GLY A 535 -20.06 71.04 32.77
N ASN A 536 -19.38 70.90 33.91
CA ASN A 536 -17.92 71.05 34.02
C ASN A 536 -17.23 69.68 33.91
N LEU A 537 -16.14 69.58 33.15
CA LEU A 537 -15.23 68.44 33.21
C LEU A 537 -14.36 68.56 34.48
N ARG A 538 -14.77 67.87 35.55
CA ARG A 538 -14.05 67.88 36.83
C ARG A 538 -12.91 66.86 36.80
N ILE A 539 -11.66 67.34 36.88
CA ILE A 539 -10.48 66.51 37.12
C ILE A 539 -10.25 66.50 38.64
N GLY A 540 -10.90 65.55 39.31
CA GLY A 540 -10.90 65.46 40.77
C GLY A 540 -9.61 64.90 41.36
N SER A 541 -9.27 65.36 42.56
CA SER A 541 -8.26 64.77 43.45
C SER A 541 -8.93 64.43 44.78
N THR A 542 -8.59 63.28 45.37
CA THR A 542 -9.14 62.74 46.63
C THR A 542 -8.90 63.64 47.85
N SER A 543 -8.08 64.68 47.75
CA SER A 543 -7.71 65.58 48.86
C SER A 543 -8.55 66.86 48.99
N GLY A 544 -9.68 66.97 48.29
CA GLY A 544 -10.60 68.12 48.40
C GLY A 544 -10.15 69.41 47.70
N VAL A 545 -8.96 69.45 47.08
CA VAL A 545 -8.51 70.55 46.21
C VAL A 545 -8.47 70.03 44.77
N SER A 546 -9.43 70.45 43.96
CA SER A 546 -9.51 70.08 42.53
C SER A 546 -9.07 71.23 41.64
N LYS A 547 -8.35 70.90 40.56
CA LYS A 547 -8.18 71.84 39.44
C LYS A 547 -9.24 71.50 38.41
N TYR A 548 -9.89 72.51 37.86
CA TYR A 548 -10.84 72.29 36.79
C TYR A 548 -10.50 73.18 35.61
N LEU A 549 -10.79 72.64 34.43
CA LEU A 549 -10.75 73.39 33.19
C LEU A 549 -12.10 74.08 33.05
N ARG A 550 -12.07 75.39 32.82
CA ARG A 550 -13.27 76.15 32.49
C ARG A 550 -12.98 77.07 31.32
N THR A 551 -14.01 77.33 30.53
CA THR A 551 -14.03 78.51 29.67
C THR A 551 -14.53 79.68 30.50
N ASN A 552 -13.77 80.76 30.57
CA ASN A 552 -14.16 81.94 31.33
C ASN A 552 -15.32 82.64 30.59
N PRO A 553 -16.51 82.74 31.20
CA PRO A 553 -17.70 83.21 30.50
C PRO A 553 -17.65 84.71 30.15
N SER A 554 -16.77 85.52 30.76
CA SER A 554 -16.70 86.96 30.49
C SER A 554 -15.74 87.34 29.37
N ASN A 555 -14.72 86.53 29.07
CA ASN A 555 -13.74 86.83 28.02
C ASN A 555 -13.40 85.67 27.07
N GLY A 556 -13.95 84.47 27.30
CA GLY A 556 -13.78 83.30 26.43
C GLY A 556 -12.50 82.50 26.63
N ASP A 557 -11.58 82.95 27.50
CA ASP A 557 -10.29 82.25 27.73
C ASP A 557 -10.50 80.83 28.28
N LEU A 558 -9.69 79.87 27.83
CA LEU A 558 -9.62 78.55 28.46
C LEU A 558 -8.65 78.61 29.64
N GLU A 559 -9.17 78.42 30.85
CA GLU A 559 -8.43 78.57 32.09
C GLU A 559 -8.28 77.24 32.83
N ILE A 560 -7.08 77.00 33.35
CA ILE A 560 -6.84 75.99 34.39
C ILE A 560 -6.95 76.70 35.75
N VAL A 561 -8.03 76.44 36.48
CA VAL A 561 -8.33 77.11 37.75
C VAL A 561 -8.11 76.16 38.92
N ASN A 562 -7.44 76.67 39.96
CA ASN A 562 -7.36 76.00 41.24
C ASN A 562 -8.58 76.35 42.10
N ASN A 563 -9.42 75.35 42.42
CA ASN A 563 -10.68 75.54 43.15
C ASN A 563 -10.51 76.05 44.60
N ALA A 564 -9.36 75.80 45.25
CA ALA A 564 -9.16 76.21 46.65
C ALA A 564 -9.03 77.73 46.83
N TYR A 565 -8.53 78.45 45.82
CA TYR A 565 -8.28 79.90 45.88
C TYR A 565 -8.86 80.67 44.69
N ASN A 566 -9.57 79.98 43.80
CA ASN A 566 -10.08 80.51 42.54
C ASN A 566 -9.01 81.24 41.69
N ALA A 567 -7.77 80.71 41.68
CA ALA A 567 -6.63 81.30 40.99
C ALA A 567 -6.32 80.58 39.66
N VAL A 568 -6.04 81.34 38.60
CA VAL A 568 -5.68 80.83 37.26
C VAL A 568 -4.19 80.49 37.20
N VAL A 569 -3.85 79.21 37.00
CA VAL A 569 -2.45 78.73 37.02
C VAL A 569 -1.81 78.80 35.63
N ALA A 570 -2.62 78.62 34.59
CA ALA A 570 -2.26 78.84 33.21
C ALA A 570 -3.56 79.13 32.45
N ARG A 571 -3.45 79.95 31.42
CA ARG A 571 -4.56 80.22 30.50
C ARG A 571 -4.09 80.16 29.07
N ILE A 572 -5.03 79.78 28.23
CA ILE A 572 -4.93 79.97 26.78
C ILE A 572 -5.89 81.10 26.48
N THR A 573 -5.34 82.23 26.03
CA THR A 573 -6.18 83.36 25.66
C THR A 573 -6.94 83.05 24.38
N ASP A 574 -8.06 83.74 24.13
CA ASP A 574 -8.83 83.59 22.88
C ASP A 574 -7.99 83.84 21.61
N GLY A 575 -6.87 84.58 21.73
CA GLY A 575 -5.86 84.77 20.68
C GLY A 575 -4.82 83.64 20.53
N GLY A 576 -4.96 82.53 21.25
CA GLY A 576 -4.13 81.33 21.15
C GLY A 576 -2.78 81.38 21.89
N ALA A 577 -2.53 82.41 22.70
CA ALA A 577 -1.29 82.51 23.46
C ALA A 577 -1.35 81.62 24.71
N VAL A 578 -0.36 80.73 24.85
CA VAL A 578 -0.14 79.95 26.08
C VAL A 578 0.90 80.67 26.92
N ILE A 579 0.54 81.01 28.16
CA ILE A 579 1.43 81.74 29.07
C ILE A 579 1.90 80.78 30.18
N ALA A 580 3.21 80.43 30.19
CA ALA A 580 3.89 79.50 31.12
C ALA A 580 5.36 79.93 31.39
N ASN A 581 6.06 79.38 32.41
CA ASN A 581 7.38 79.84 32.92
C ASN A 581 8.63 79.01 32.41
N GLY A 582 9.56 79.54 31.55
CA GLY A 582 10.94 79.01 31.20
C GLY A 582 11.13 78.06 29.96
N GLY A 583 12.34 77.89 29.35
CA GLY A 583 12.60 77.05 28.11
C GLY A 583 13.75 75.98 28.17
N PHE A 584 13.67 74.85 27.42
CA PHE A 584 14.54 73.64 27.49
C PHE A 584 15.16 73.17 26.13
N GLN A 585 16.43 72.68 26.10
CA GLN A 585 17.09 72.03 24.93
C GLN A 585 17.66 70.62 25.30
N TYR A 586 17.39 69.58 24.49
CA TYR A 586 17.80 68.18 24.76
C TYR A 586 19.03 67.74 23.93
N SER A 587 19.93 66.91 24.50
CA SER A 587 21.22 66.49 23.89
C SER A 587 21.55 65.02 24.21
N ASP A 588 20.97 64.08 23.46
CA ASP A 588 21.13 62.62 23.66
C ASP A 588 22.26 62.05 22.78
N ARG A 589 23.10 61.15 23.33
CA ARG A 589 24.20 60.50 22.59
C ARG A 589 23.72 59.62 21.44
N ARG A 590 22.54 59.01 21.57
CA ARG A 590 21.98 58.06 20.60
C ARG A 590 21.56 58.73 19.29
N LEU A 591 21.25 60.04 19.33
CA LEU A 591 20.85 60.84 18.18
C LEU A 591 22.04 61.53 17.50
N LYS A 592 23.27 61.14 17.85
CA LYS A 592 24.51 61.73 17.34
C LYS A 592 25.38 60.63 16.75
N THR A 593 25.86 60.85 15.53
CA THR A 593 26.85 59.99 14.88
C THR A 593 28.19 60.73 14.77
N ASP A 594 29.29 59.98 14.74
CA ASP A 594 30.65 60.50 14.50
C ASP A 594 31.07 61.73 15.33
N ILE A 595 30.87 61.68 16.66
CA ILE A 595 31.39 62.70 17.59
C ILE A 595 32.92 62.62 17.62
N LYS A 596 33.57 63.38 16.75
CA LYS A 596 35.04 63.45 16.66
C LYS A 596 35.56 64.55 17.59
N PRO A 597 36.63 64.30 18.38
CA PRO A 597 37.30 65.36 19.11
C PRO A 597 37.77 66.40 18.10
N ARG A 598 37.24 67.61 18.24
CA ARG A 598 37.66 68.73 17.40
C ARG A 598 38.62 69.58 18.21
N ALA A 599 39.76 69.91 17.60
CA ALA A 599 40.65 70.91 18.18
C ALA A 599 39.89 72.25 18.24
N VAL A 600 39.74 72.78 19.45
CA VAL A 600 39.19 74.11 19.67
C VAL A 600 40.02 75.12 18.90
N LYS A 601 39.39 75.97 18.10
CA LYS A 601 40.11 76.98 17.32
C LYS A 601 40.71 78.03 18.27
N ARG A 602 42.03 78.01 18.43
CA ARG A 602 42.76 78.96 19.29
C ARG A 602 42.54 80.41 18.83
N GLY A 603 42.15 81.28 19.76
CA GLY A 603 41.90 82.70 19.50
C GLY A 603 40.50 83.01 18.94
N LEU A 604 39.59 82.03 18.89
CA LEU A 604 38.20 82.23 18.47
C LEU A 604 37.47 83.17 19.44
N ALA A 605 37.68 83.04 20.75
CA ALA A 605 37.02 83.89 21.73
C ALA A 605 37.41 85.37 21.55
N LEU A 606 38.71 85.65 21.34
CA LEU A 606 39.20 86.99 21.06
C LEU A 606 38.69 87.52 19.71
N THR A 607 38.59 86.65 18.71
CA THR A 607 38.01 87.01 17.41
C THR A 607 36.52 87.38 17.55
N LEU A 608 35.74 86.62 18.32
CA LEU A 608 34.33 86.89 18.58
C LEU A 608 34.13 88.19 19.36
N ALA A 609 34.96 88.46 20.36
CA ALA A 609 34.91 89.72 21.11
C ALA A 609 35.09 90.94 20.19
N ARG A 610 35.97 90.85 19.19
CA ARG A 610 36.15 91.90 18.17
C ARG A 610 35.01 91.99 17.15
N MET A 611 34.17 90.97 17.06
CA MET A 611 33.04 90.88 16.12
C MET A 611 31.68 91.15 16.75
N PHE A 612 31.59 91.18 18.07
CA PHE A 612 30.37 91.48 18.80
C PHE A 612 29.91 92.90 18.48
N SER A 613 28.64 93.07 18.15
CA SER A 613 28.08 94.32 17.64
C SER A 613 26.62 94.46 18.09
N GLU A 614 26.15 95.70 18.19
CA GLU A 614 24.73 96.03 18.38
C GLU A 614 24.11 96.44 17.04
N TRP A 615 22.84 96.11 16.83
CA TRP A 615 22.08 96.57 15.67
C TRP A 615 20.61 96.76 16.01
N THR A 616 19.92 97.54 15.18
CA THR A 616 18.48 97.75 15.28
C THR A 616 17.76 96.94 14.22
N ARG A 617 16.73 96.18 14.61
CA ARG A 617 15.90 95.41 13.68
C ARG A 617 15.02 96.35 12.86
N VAL A 618 15.01 96.15 11.54
CA VAL A 618 14.24 96.99 10.60
C VAL A 618 12.73 96.83 10.78
N ALA A 619 12.26 95.66 11.23
CA ALA A 619 10.83 95.35 11.30
C ALA A 619 10.08 96.01 12.47
N ASP A 620 10.73 96.16 13.63
CA ASP A 620 10.10 96.58 14.89
C ASP A 620 10.91 97.65 15.65
N GLY A 621 12.08 98.05 15.13
CA GLY A 621 12.94 99.05 15.76
C GLY A 621 13.62 98.58 17.05
N ALA A 622 13.50 97.31 17.42
CA ALA A 622 14.12 96.79 18.62
C ALA A 622 15.64 96.68 18.46
N ARG A 623 16.38 97.02 19.53
CA ARG A 623 17.85 96.93 19.58
C ARG A 623 18.27 95.57 20.10
N ASP A 624 19.07 94.88 19.29
CA ASP A 624 19.64 93.57 19.60
C ASP A 624 21.16 93.64 19.63
N VAL A 625 21.79 92.79 20.45
CA VAL A 625 23.24 92.62 20.50
C VAL A 625 23.63 91.20 20.13
N GLY A 626 24.77 91.04 19.46
CA GLY A 626 25.29 89.71 19.12
C GLY A 626 26.39 89.73 18.07
N VAL A 627 26.48 88.65 17.31
CA VAL A 627 27.43 88.52 16.19
C VAL A 627 26.65 88.28 14.90
N VAL A 628 27.03 88.96 13.82
CA VAL A 628 26.42 88.81 12.51
C VAL A 628 26.90 87.52 11.84
N ALA A 629 25.97 86.66 11.41
CA ALA A 629 26.26 85.33 10.87
C ALA A 629 27.20 85.35 9.65
N GLN A 630 27.05 86.32 8.74
CA GLN A 630 27.90 86.49 7.56
C GLN A 630 29.36 86.76 7.95
N ARG A 631 29.60 87.57 9.00
CA ARG A 631 30.96 87.84 9.47
C ARG A 631 31.54 86.60 10.11
N LEU A 632 30.77 85.93 10.97
CA LEU A 632 31.22 84.72 11.66
C LEU A 632 31.59 83.62 10.68
N ALA A 633 30.88 83.52 9.55
CA ALA A 633 31.16 82.52 8.53
C ALA A 633 32.60 82.56 7.98
N ARG A 634 33.27 83.72 8.00
CA ARG A 634 34.67 83.85 7.57
C ARG A 634 35.68 83.27 8.56
N HIS A 635 35.30 83.15 9.83
CA HIS A 635 36.20 82.70 10.90
C HIS A 635 35.80 81.35 11.50
N ALA A 636 34.51 81.05 11.61
CA ALA A 636 33.96 79.80 12.11
C ALA A 636 32.70 79.41 11.31
N PRO A 637 32.84 79.01 10.03
CA PRO A 637 31.70 78.70 9.15
C PRO A 637 30.80 77.58 9.66
N HIS A 638 31.33 76.65 10.44
CA HIS A 638 30.59 75.50 10.99
C HIS A 638 29.54 75.89 12.04
N HIS A 639 29.68 77.06 12.65
CA HIS A 639 28.72 77.59 13.61
C HIS A 639 27.65 78.48 12.99
N VAL A 640 27.66 78.58 11.66
CA VAL A 640 26.66 79.31 10.91
C VAL A 640 25.74 78.30 10.26
N LEU A 641 24.53 78.23 10.80
CA LEU A 641 23.45 77.44 10.25
C LEU A 641 22.91 78.14 9.00
N ARG A 642 22.76 77.38 7.92
CA ARG A 642 22.22 77.87 6.66
C ARG A 642 20.83 77.30 6.47
N GLY A 643 19.88 78.17 6.15
CA GLY A 643 18.53 77.75 5.77
C GLY A 643 18.54 76.87 4.51
N PRO A 644 17.47 76.07 4.31
CA PRO A 644 17.36 75.13 3.20
C PRO A 644 17.34 75.82 1.83
N HIS A 645 17.72 75.13 0.76
CA HIS A 645 17.83 75.71 -0.58
C HIS A 645 16.51 76.20 -1.20
N ARG A 646 15.33 75.75 -0.72
CA ARG A 646 14.01 76.25 -1.14
C ARG A 646 13.08 76.39 0.08
N GLY A 647 12.15 77.35 0.03
CA GLY A 647 11.20 77.67 1.10
C GLY A 647 11.40 79.07 1.67
N ARG A 648 10.50 79.50 2.55
CA ARG A 648 10.46 80.86 3.12
C ARG A 648 11.70 81.24 3.94
N LEU A 649 12.52 80.26 4.31
CA LEU A 649 13.79 80.41 5.04
C LEU A 649 15.02 80.22 4.15
N SER A 650 14.84 80.13 2.82
CA SER A 650 15.94 79.96 1.88
C SER A 650 16.85 81.19 1.87
N GLY A 651 18.15 80.95 2.01
CA GLY A 651 19.18 82.00 2.08
C GLY A 651 19.39 82.62 3.47
N LEU A 652 18.61 82.24 4.49
CA LEU A 652 18.79 82.77 5.84
C LEU A 652 20.05 82.18 6.51
N LEU A 653 20.85 83.03 7.15
CA LEU A 653 22.01 82.62 7.95
C LEU A 653 21.72 82.90 9.43
N ALA A 654 21.86 81.87 10.26
CA ALA A 654 21.71 81.98 11.71
C ALA A 654 22.98 81.51 12.40
N VAL A 655 23.30 82.11 13.54
CA VAL A 655 24.40 81.67 14.40
C VAL A 655 23.87 80.61 15.35
N ASP A 656 24.54 79.45 15.44
CA ASP A 656 24.35 78.52 16.54
C ASP A 656 24.92 79.15 17.83
N LYS A 657 24.08 79.94 18.51
CA LYS A 657 24.51 80.72 19.70
C LYS A 657 25.07 79.83 20.80
N ALA A 658 24.46 78.66 21.03
CA ALA A 658 24.87 77.74 22.08
C ALA A 658 26.20 77.05 21.72
N GLY A 659 26.33 76.55 20.48
CA GLY A 659 27.57 75.92 20.00
C GLY A 659 28.77 76.86 19.97
N VAL A 660 28.59 78.11 19.51
CA VAL A 660 29.64 79.13 19.50
C VAL A 660 30.08 79.50 20.91
N ALA A 661 29.13 79.72 21.82
CA ALA A 661 29.44 80.07 23.19
C ALA A 661 30.23 78.94 23.88
N LEU A 662 29.89 77.68 23.60
CA LEU A 662 30.61 76.54 24.11
C LEU A 662 32.06 76.48 23.57
N GLU A 663 32.29 76.55 22.26
CA GLU A 663 33.67 76.51 21.73
C GLU A 663 34.51 77.72 22.20
N ALA A 664 33.92 78.91 22.26
CA ALA A 664 34.60 80.11 22.76
C ALA A 664 34.98 80.00 24.24
N SER A 665 34.11 79.44 25.07
CA SER A 665 34.42 79.20 26.49
C SER A 665 35.51 78.14 26.67
N MET A 666 35.54 77.10 25.82
CA MET A 666 36.63 76.12 25.80
C MET A 666 37.96 76.74 25.35
N ASP A 667 37.96 77.65 24.37
CA ASP A 667 39.16 78.37 23.92
C ASP A 667 39.75 79.22 25.06
N ASN A 668 38.88 79.94 25.78
CA ASN A 668 39.28 80.70 26.97
C ASN A 668 39.89 79.78 28.04
N ALA A 669 39.24 78.65 28.37
CA ALA A 669 39.75 77.71 29.36
C ALA A 669 41.15 77.20 29.00
N LEU A 670 41.37 76.86 27.72
CA LEU A 670 42.67 76.41 27.23
C LEU A 670 43.74 77.52 27.25
N HIS A 671 43.35 78.79 27.10
CA HIS A 671 44.26 79.93 27.19
C HIS A 671 44.68 80.19 28.65
N LEU A 672 43.75 80.03 29.59
CA LEU A 672 44.04 80.09 31.03
C LEU A 672 45.05 79.02 31.45
N THR A 673 44.87 77.75 31.03
CA THR A 673 45.82 76.67 31.37
C THR A 673 47.23 76.93 30.83
N GLU A 674 47.37 77.54 29.66
CA GLU A 674 48.68 77.92 29.11
C GLU A 674 49.34 79.03 29.94
N HIS A 675 48.55 80.00 30.41
CA HIS A 675 49.05 81.02 31.34
C HIS A 675 49.47 80.42 32.67
N GLU A 676 48.70 79.51 33.26
CA GLU A 676 49.08 78.79 34.49
C GLU A 676 50.40 78.03 34.32
N LYS A 677 50.61 77.33 33.19
CA LYS A 677 51.88 76.65 32.90
C LYS A 677 53.05 77.62 32.77
N ARG A 678 52.86 78.77 32.10
CA ARG A 678 53.89 79.81 31.97
C ARG A 678 54.22 80.42 33.33
N ILE A 679 53.21 80.67 34.16
CA ILE A 679 53.38 81.13 35.54
C ILE A 679 54.17 80.11 36.35
N ALA A 680 53.77 78.83 36.34
CA ALA A 680 54.49 77.77 37.05
C ALA A 680 55.93 77.55 36.55
N ALA A 681 56.19 77.73 35.25
CA ALA A 681 57.54 77.67 34.68
C ALA A 681 58.40 78.86 35.12
N LEU A 682 57.82 80.06 35.15
CA LEU A 682 58.46 81.27 35.69
C LEU A 682 58.76 81.09 37.19
N GLU A 683 57.82 80.57 37.99
CA GLU A 683 58.02 80.26 39.41
C GLU A 683 59.17 79.28 39.63
N ARG A 684 59.30 78.23 38.80
CA ARG A 684 60.45 77.30 38.88
C ARG A 684 61.77 77.99 38.52
N LEU A 685 61.78 78.86 37.51
CA LEU A 685 62.98 79.61 37.13
C LEU A 685 63.39 80.61 38.22
N ILE A 686 62.43 81.26 38.86
CA ILE A 686 62.64 82.15 40.03
C ILE A 686 63.22 81.35 41.20
N ASN A 687 62.58 80.25 41.60
CA ASN A 687 63.07 79.39 42.70
C ASN A 687 64.46 78.79 42.42
N LYS A 688 64.79 78.48 41.16
CA LYS A 688 66.13 78.00 40.77
C LYS A 688 67.18 79.11 40.87
N ARG A 689 66.81 80.36 40.57
CA ARG A 689 67.68 81.54 40.70
C ARG A 689 67.93 81.87 42.18
N GLU A 690 66.89 81.81 43.02
CA GLU A 690 66.98 82.03 44.48
C GLU A 690 67.80 80.96 45.22
N LYS A 691 67.89 79.73 44.72
CA LYS A 691 68.79 78.70 45.28
C LYS A 691 70.25 78.79 44.78
N SER A 692 70.50 79.57 43.73
CA SER A 692 71.83 79.79 43.13
C SER A 692 72.48 81.13 43.53
N GLN A 693 71.75 81.93 44.31
CA GLN A 693 72.19 83.10 45.06
C GLN A 693 72.17 82.76 46.54
#